data_AF-A0A1H6F8C4-F1
#
_entry.id   AF-A0A1H6F8C4-F1
#
_cell.length_a   1.000
_cell.length_b   1.000
_cell.length_c   1.000
_cell.angle_alpha   90.00
_cell.angle_beta   90.00
_cell.angle_gamma   90.00
#
_symmetry.space_group_name_H-M   'P 1'
#
loop_
_entity.id
_entity.type
_entity.pdbx_description
1 polymer ?
#
loop_
_entity_poly.entity_id
_entity_poly.type
_entity_poly.pdbx_seq_one_letter_code
_entity_poly.pdbx_strand_id
1 'polypeptide(L)'
;MNIYGNAYTNSLVGVLFLFISSLFSSGFAAISGGDSQWNVPSNLRWGRVNSLLENETGLWVGTSSGLEQHDIQSGKLVRVWTDLDDLPGNGRGVDFLLSGMGGSIWIGIRNYGVAQRSAEGEWRTFTDLPNADINTLLSDQQGGVWVGTERGLLHIDNTSTVHSYDFDNSQLPGLWISALYMDVQGNLWVGTLSGLARRNIDDSWLVFTTENSLLPDNNISALAPDGQGGMWIGAIWGGLTHFAADGLLDLVNTSNSPLPSNWIKQLLLDGNGDLWVSSKNYVAYHPAAGGWLIFDPEAAGLMRNLPPVFYQGQSGLWVGSDPTLLRLQGIDLQVYDSEPEASLSSGTTSAAEENAIRRRLFVPDAQGGRWFVDGSELVYQNHQGQNIVRLDDENSELPGYIRKLISDRQNGLWVVSYSSDQGGLVFSHRSLNPADNQWEHFTLDSFSGGLLSSVNDVVASPEGGLWLTASTGEVFAMLAYLTPDRHWEVSSLGEDNGWPFNYVREILVDDLGNIWLAGYRYLLQRPASTLPVRRIDSRWQQINMADLGLGNTVNSMLADGEGGLWLATSDGLAHRDTQNTWRSFDDVNAGLPSNYIDGLQTGDAGDLWVNTPNGLAYIDSIAHHQTGGSWKTIDTENSNLPTNNVFSMYNDGDGGLWLDTDLGFGHLSFNFDLDDEISGKRAAIIIHARPQSGSDKQHIIRDRISGAVYDGLSERYYKNDDIYFLSYKPDMDVNGDLQTDKLAVDAPVTYFESGTIPPRDLTLADISAVFNWAIQQGSLGQALIISIIADADETGALLLNPDTGQSLSVSDLAALLDDYQQNTDNTVILLLESSHGGALLETLAGDKRILLTSTSAEQTVQYQDVLGSDSFLWKYFRRLRSGMNLEAAFRRVETELLDSGSEQSPQLEDSGDGIANGDRDGRMAQQYCLNGCFAPRANQQTYQNGDMLRLTVPNLPRNKLSYVGLALPDGQGSLLFVDKNQPVSIEEGFQAWRGSDMMLEMEVIPELQRGEYIIFLIRTPKGINPMEQVELWETSQESITIE
;
A
#
# COMPACT_ATOMS: atom_id res chain seq x y z
N MET A 1 9.85 -26.16 71.67
CA MET A 1 9.79 -24.76 71.22
C MET A 1 10.63 -24.65 69.96
N ASN A 2 9.96 -24.27 68.87
CA ASN A 2 10.39 -23.68 67.61
C ASN A 2 11.55 -24.31 66.82
N ILE A 3 11.14 -24.77 65.64
CA ILE A 3 11.88 -25.44 64.57
C ILE A 3 12.55 -24.37 63.69
N TYR A 4 13.86 -24.50 63.49
CA TYR A 4 14.62 -23.90 62.39
C TYR A 4 15.50 -25.01 61.79
N GLY A 5 15.37 -25.23 60.47
CA GLY A 5 16.37 -25.83 59.57
C GLY A 5 16.60 -27.35 59.61
N ASN A 6 16.11 -28.10 58.60
CA ASN A 6 16.92 -28.56 57.44
C ASN A 6 16.23 -29.69 56.62
N ALA A 7 16.03 -29.39 55.33
CA ALA A 7 16.38 -30.14 54.11
C ALA A 7 15.90 -31.59 53.81
N TYR A 8 15.67 -31.77 52.49
CA TYR A 8 15.44 -32.97 51.65
C TYR A 8 13.99 -33.51 51.61
N THR A 9 13.29 -33.74 50.48
CA THR A 9 13.62 -33.78 49.04
C THR A 9 12.33 -33.96 48.21
N ASN A 10 12.29 -33.33 47.03
CA ASN A 10 11.64 -33.71 45.77
C ASN A 10 10.16 -34.16 45.74
N SER A 11 9.31 -33.40 45.06
CA SER A 11 8.96 -33.64 43.63
C SER A 11 7.73 -32.82 43.22
N LEU A 12 7.73 -32.30 41.98
CA LEU A 12 6.56 -31.75 41.26
C LEU A 12 5.93 -30.39 41.70
N VAL A 13 6.68 -29.29 41.78
CA VAL A 13 6.07 -27.93 41.64
C VAL A 13 6.98 -26.90 40.91
N GLY A 14 8.27 -27.16 40.71
CA GLY A 14 9.24 -26.15 40.23
C GLY A 14 9.44 -26.00 38.72
N VAL A 15 8.60 -26.59 37.85
CA VAL A 15 8.80 -26.54 36.37
C VAL A 15 7.67 -25.82 35.61
N LEU A 16 6.67 -25.26 36.30
CA LEU A 16 5.56 -24.56 35.63
C LEU A 16 5.57 -23.02 35.80
N PHE A 17 6.65 -22.44 36.34
CA PHE A 17 6.75 -20.99 36.60
C PHE A 17 7.92 -20.28 35.89
N LEU A 18 8.64 -20.96 35.00
CA LEU A 18 9.72 -20.38 34.17
C LEU A 18 9.47 -20.52 32.65
N PHE A 19 8.25 -20.90 32.25
CA PHE A 19 7.85 -21.03 30.83
C PHE A 19 6.66 -20.14 30.43
N ILE A 20 6.25 -19.19 31.29
CA ILE A 20 5.18 -18.21 30.98
C ILE A 20 5.71 -16.77 30.92
N SER A 21 6.98 -16.52 31.24
CA SER A 21 7.60 -15.19 31.13
C SER A 21 8.37 -14.95 29.82
N SER A 22 8.41 -15.92 28.90
CA SER A 22 9.10 -15.79 27.59
C SER A 22 8.15 -15.84 26.39
N LEU A 23 6.83 -15.78 26.63
CA LEU A 23 5.78 -15.70 25.61
C LEU A 23 5.02 -14.36 25.67
N PHE A 24 5.45 -13.42 26.52
CA PHE A 24 4.83 -12.09 26.68
C PHE A 24 5.83 -10.93 26.57
N SER A 25 7.02 -11.16 26.00
CA SER A 25 8.04 -10.11 25.84
C SER A 25 8.53 -9.94 24.40
N SER A 26 7.79 -10.41 23.40
CA SER A 26 8.17 -10.29 21.98
C SER A 26 7.02 -9.81 21.08
N GLY A 27 6.07 -9.05 21.63
CA GLY A 27 4.98 -8.43 20.87
C GLY A 27 4.67 -6.99 21.27
N PHE A 28 5.52 -6.35 22.08
CA PHE A 28 5.16 -5.10 22.74
C PHE A 28 6.35 -4.13 22.89
N ALA A 29 6.72 -3.53 21.78
CA ALA A 29 7.11 -2.13 21.64
C ALA A 29 6.30 -1.66 20.42
N ALA A 30 5.38 -0.71 20.43
CA ALA A 30 5.13 0.40 21.29
C ALA A 30 3.66 0.82 21.05
N ILE A 31 2.81 0.90 22.08
CA ILE A 31 1.86 2.03 22.12
C ILE A 31 2.55 3.16 22.87
N SER A 32 3.74 3.50 22.41
CA SER A 32 4.45 4.72 22.73
C SER A 32 4.62 5.50 21.44
N GLY A 33 3.78 6.51 21.29
CA GLY A 33 4.10 7.68 20.47
C GLY A 33 3.72 7.65 19.00
N GLY A 34 2.98 6.65 18.51
CA GLY A 34 2.49 6.66 17.13
C GLY A 34 1.21 7.50 16.95
N ASP A 35 1.28 8.68 16.28
CA ASP A 35 0.38 9.49 15.38
C ASP A 35 -1.11 9.56 15.69
N SER A 36 -1.50 8.95 16.78
CA SER A 36 -2.70 9.26 17.49
C SER A 36 -2.55 10.59 18.23
N GLN A 37 -1.32 11.04 18.48
CA GLN A 37 -1.01 12.38 18.98
C GLN A 37 -1.10 13.48 17.93
N TRP A 38 -2.33 13.83 17.59
CA TRP A 38 -2.65 15.21 17.29
C TRP A 38 -2.42 16.04 18.57
N ASN A 39 -1.18 16.46 18.81
CA ASN A 39 -0.97 17.68 19.56
C ASN A 39 -1.40 18.82 18.65
N VAL A 40 -2.68 19.18 18.71
CA VAL A 40 -3.20 20.38 18.05
C VAL A 40 -2.28 21.53 18.48
N PRO A 41 -1.53 22.17 17.54
CA PRO A 41 -0.67 23.29 17.87
C PRO A 41 -1.49 24.32 18.63
N SER A 42 -0.88 24.90 19.66
CA SER A 42 -1.41 25.78 20.73
C SER A 42 -2.46 26.84 20.33
N ASN A 43 -3.61 26.40 19.84
CA ASN A 43 -4.73 27.23 19.40
C ASN A 43 -5.91 27.14 20.38
N LEU A 44 -5.83 26.29 21.40
CA LEU A 44 -6.84 26.16 22.45
C LEU A 44 -6.92 27.45 23.24
N ARG A 45 -7.79 28.35 22.79
CA ARG A 45 -8.10 29.56 23.55
C ARG A 45 -8.94 29.22 24.79
N TRP A 46 -9.56 28.03 24.88
CA TRP A 46 -10.52 27.73 25.93
C TRP A 46 -10.64 26.26 26.42
N GLY A 47 -10.48 26.07 27.74
CA GLY A 47 -11.19 25.08 28.55
C GLY A 47 -10.92 23.58 28.33
N ARG A 48 -11.50 22.75 29.21
CA ARG A 48 -11.37 21.29 29.17
C ARG A 48 -12.26 20.62 28.13
N VAL A 49 -11.77 19.60 27.41
CA VAL A 49 -12.61 18.75 26.54
C VAL A 49 -13.52 17.85 27.38
N ASN A 50 -14.84 17.97 27.17
CA ASN A 50 -15.85 17.24 27.92
C ASN A 50 -16.60 16.19 27.08
N SER A 51 -16.78 16.45 25.78
CA SER A 51 -17.48 15.55 24.86
C SER A 51 -17.06 15.78 23.41
N LEU A 52 -17.24 14.75 22.58
CA LEU A 52 -16.86 14.73 21.18
C LEU A 52 -18.01 14.16 20.35
N LEU A 53 -18.18 14.65 19.12
CA LEU A 53 -19.17 14.16 18.17
C LEU A 53 -18.69 14.41 16.73
N GLU A 54 -18.66 13.38 15.91
CA GLU A 54 -18.39 13.49 14.47
C GLU A 54 -19.69 13.41 13.67
N ASN A 55 -19.87 14.32 12.71
CA ASN A 55 -20.94 14.25 11.72
C ASN A 55 -20.48 14.80 10.36
N GLU A 56 -21.36 14.77 9.36
CA GLU A 56 -21.08 15.22 7.99
C GLU A 56 -20.56 16.68 7.89
N THR A 57 -20.80 17.51 8.91
CA THR A 57 -20.39 18.92 8.92
C THR A 57 -19.04 19.17 9.58
N GLY A 58 -18.50 18.20 10.33
CA GLY A 58 -17.24 18.36 11.05
C GLY A 58 -17.17 17.58 12.35
N LEU A 59 -16.03 17.73 13.05
CA LEU A 59 -15.86 17.25 14.42
C LEU A 59 -16.28 18.34 15.40
N TRP A 60 -17.26 18.04 16.23
CA TRP A 60 -17.77 18.91 17.27
C TRP A 60 -17.14 18.56 18.61
N VAL A 61 -16.66 19.58 19.32
CA VAL A 61 -15.96 19.46 20.60
C VAL A 61 -16.67 20.30 21.65
N GLY A 62 -17.27 19.63 22.64
CA GLY A 62 -17.86 20.28 23.80
C GLY A 62 -16.76 20.61 24.79
N THR A 63 -16.58 21.90 25.10
CA THR A 63 -15.53 22.36 26.01
C THR A 63 -16.10 22.96 27.28
N SER A 64 -15.27 23.15 28.29
CA SER A 64 -15.67 23.81 29.54
C SER A 64 -16.09 25.27 29.39
N SER A 65 -15.86 25.87 28.21
CA SER A 65 -16.16 27.28 27.94
C SER A 65 -17.05 27.50 26.72
N GLY A 66 -17.49 26.44 26.02
CA GLY A 66 -18.34 26.60 24.84
C GLY A 66 -18.35 25.36 23.95
N LEU A 67 -18.60 25.59 22.66
CA LEU A 67 -18.65 24.56 21.62
C LEU A 67 -17.70 24.93 20.50
N GLU A 68 -16.92 23.97 20.02
CA GLU A 68 -16.00 24.12 18.92
C GLU A 68 -16.35 23.16 17.78
N GLN A 69 -16.09 23.57 16.55
CA GLN A 69 -16.16 22.74 15.36
C GLN A 69 -14.79 22.74 14.69
N HIS A 70 -14.33 21.56 14.35
CA HIS A 70 -13.05 21.27 13.75
C HIS A 70 -13.27 20.55 12.42
N ASP A 71 -12.32 20.72 11.53
CA ASP A 71 -12.25 19.97 10.29
C ASP A 71 -11.84 18.52 10.61
N ILE A 72 -12.57 17.54 10.05
CA ILE A 72 -12.38 16.11 10.39
C ILE A 72 -11.01 15.61 9.90
N GLN A 73 -10.57 16.06 8.72
CA GLN A 73 -9.34 15.60 8.10
C GLN A 73 -8.11 16.21 8.76
N SER A 74 -8.12 17.52 9.02
CA SER A 74 -6.96 18.25 9.51
C SER A 74 -6.97 18.53 11.02
N GLY A 75 -8.08 18.27 11.71
CA GLY A 75 -8.26 18.62 13.13
C GLY A 75 -8.27 20.12 13.43
N LYS A 76 -8.11 20.98 12.41
CA LYS A 76 -8.01 22.43 12.57
C LYS A 76 -9.33 23.00 13.05
N LEU A 77 -9.24 23.95 13.98
CA LEU A 77 -10.38 24.71 14.46
C LEU A 77 -11.02 25.49 13.30
N VAL A 78 -12.27 25.15 12.97
CA VAL A 78 -13.09 25.81 11.94
C VAL A 78 -13.89 26.94 12.56
N ARG A 79 -14.53 26.69 13.71
CA ARG A 79 -15.42 27.66 14.35
C ARG A 79 -15.53 27.43 15.85
N VAL A 80 -15.78 28.51 16.58
CA VAL A 80 -16.16 28.47 17.99
C VAL A 80 -17.50 29.18 18.17
N TRP A 81 -18.34 28.63 19.05
CA TRP A 81 -19.53 29.30 19.57
C TRP A 81 -19.32 29.68 21.03
N THR A 82 -19.53 30.96 21.30
CA THR A 82 -19.52 31.55 22.63
C THR A 82 -20.90 32.17 22.95
N ASP A 83 -21.02 32.79 24.13
CA ASP A 83 -22.17 33.62 24.47
C ASP A 83 -22.37 34.82 23.54
N LEU A 84 -21.32 35.25 22.83
CA LEU A 84 -21.40 36.30 21.81
C LEU A 84 -21.98 35.80 20.48
N ASP A 85 -22.07 34.48 20.29
CA ASP A 85 -22.53 33.81 19.06
C ASP A 85 -23.90 33.14 19.25
N ASP A 86 -24.70 33.64 20.19
CA ASP A 86 -26.01 33.12 20.57
C ASP A 86 -26.00 31.65 21.03
N LEU A 87 -24.86 31.13 21.52
CA LEU A 87 -24.82 29.81 22.15
C LEU A 87 -25.73 29.82 23.39
N PRO A 88 -26.72 28.90 23.48
CA PRO A 88 -27.53 28.79 24.67
C PRO A 88 -26.68 28.51 25.91
N GLY A 89 -26.93 29.22 27.00
CA GLY A 89 -26.19 29.02 28.26
C GLY A 89 -25.39 30.20 28.79
N ASN A 90 -25.24 31.28 28.01
CA ASN A 90 -24.53 32.50 28.43
C ASN A 90 -23.09 32.21 28.94
N GLY A 91 -22.30 31.48 28.17
CA GLY A 91 -20.86 31.30 28.42
C GLY A 91 -20.53 30.13 29.35
N ARG A 92 -21.48 29.20 29.51
CA ARG A 92 -21.30 27.95 30.25
C ARG A 92 -20.79 26.85 29.31
N GLY A 93 -20.01 25.92 29.87
CA GLY A 93 -19.45 24.80 29.12
C GLY A 93 -20.50 23.84 28.55
N VAL A 94 -20.16 23.24 27.42
CA VAL A 94 -20.90 22.14 26.81
C VAL A 94 -20.30 20.83 27.31
N ASP A 95 -21.08 20.07 28.06
CA ASP A 95 -20.62 18.87 28.76
C ASP A 95 -20.94 17.59 27.98
N PHE A 96 -21.97 17.61 27.14
CA PHE A 96 -22.43 16.45 26.38
C PHE A 96 -22.81 16.85 24.95
N LEU A 97 -22.43 16.02 24.00
CA LEU A 97 -22.79 16.11 22.59
C LEU A 97 -23.45 14.81 22.16
N LEU A 98 -24.49 14.92 21.34
CA LEU A 98 -25.20 13.77 20.79
C LEU A 98 -25.74 14.10 19.40
N SER A 99 -25.59 13.19 18.44
CA SER A 99 -26.21 13.33 17.12
C SER A 99 -27.73 13.25 17.20
N GLY A 100 -28.43 14.15 16.51
CA GLY A 100 -29.86 14.12 16.32
C GLY A 100 -30.25 13.74 14.88
N MET A 101 -31.55 13.55 14.64
CA MET A 101 -32.03 13.24 13.28
C MET A 101 -31.83 14.43 12.32
N GLY A 102 -31.63 14.12 11.04
CA GLY A 102 -31.55 15.12 9.97
C GLY A 102 -30.40 16.12 10.12
N GLY A 103 -29.25 15.69 10.65
CA GLY A 103 -28.08 16.55 10.85
C GLY A 103 -28.18 17.52 12.03
N SER A 104 -29.19 17.38 12.88
CA SER A 104 -29.27 18.15 14.14
C SER A 104 -28.25 17.66 15.17
N ILE A 105 -27.88 18.52 16.10
CA ILE A 105 -27.02 18.16 17.24
C ILE A 105 -27.71 18.53 18.55
N TRP A 106 -27.64 17.65 19.53
CA TRP A 106 -28.08 17.90 20.90
C TRP A 106 -26.87 18.23 21.76
N ILE A 107 -27.01 19.27 22.58
CA ILE A 107 -25.98 19.72 23.51
C ILE A 107 -26.53 19.75 24.94
N GLY A 108 -25.76 19.20 25.88
CA GLY A 108 -25.98 19.34 27.31
C GLY A 108 -25.13 20.47 27.86
N ILE A 109 -25.77 21.53 28.35
CA ILE A 109 -25.08 22.74 28.80
C ILE A 109 -25.06 22.78 30.32
N ARG A 110 -23.86 22.93 30.87
CA ARG A 110 -23.61 22.91 32.32
C ARG A 110 -24.55 23.86 33.06
N ASN A 111 -25.24 23.37 34.09
CA ASN A 111 -26.19 24.13 34.92
C ASN A 111 -27.35 24.83 34.18
N TYR A 112 -27.51 24.66 32.86
CA TYR A 112 -28.46 25.44 32.05
C TYR A 112 -29.59 24.59 31.45
N GLY A 113 -29.28 23.37 31.02
CA GLY A 113 -30.25 22.47 30.41
C GLY A 113 -29.78 21.92 29.08
N VAL A 114 -30.72 21.43 28.28
CA VAL A 114 -30.46 20.84 26.97
C VAL A 114 -30.80 21.84 25.88
N ALA A 115 -30.02 21.88 24.81
CA ALA A 115 -30.40 22.57 23.59
C ALA A 115 -30.20 21.66 22.37
N GLN A 116 -30.99 21.90 21.33
CA GLN A 116 -30.85 21.27 20.02
C GLN A 116 -30.50 22.34 19.00
N ARG A 117 -29.53 22.05 18.14
CA ARG A 117 -29.24 22.86 16.94
C ARG A 117 -29.76 22.12 15.72
N SER A 118 -30.55 22.78 14.86
CA SER A 118 -30.94 22.20 13.58
C SER A 118 -29.75 22.15 12.60
N ALA A 119 -29.91 21.44 11.48
CA ALA A 119 -28.91 21.43 10.40
C ALA A 119 -28.70 22.84 9.81
N GLU A 120 -29.77 23.63 9.71
CA GLU A 120 -29.74 25.03 9.26
C GLU A 120 -29.12 25.98 10.29
N GLY A 121 -28.91 25.51 11.52
CA GLY A 121 -28.20 26.21 12.57
C GLY A 121 -29.05 26.97 13.56
N GLU A 122 -30.35 26.70 13.61
CA GLU A 122 -31.25 27.31 14.59
C GLU A 122 -31.17 26.57 15.94
N TRP A 123 -31.15 27.34 17.04
CA TRP A 123 -31.14 26.79 18.39
C TRP A 123 -32.54 26.69 18.97
N ARG A 124 -32.84 25.53 19.54
CA ARG A 124 -34.02 25.29 20.39
C ARG A 124 -33.57 24.91 21.79
N THR A 125 -34.04 25.62 22.79
CA THR A 125 -33.62 25.42 24.18
C THR A 125 -34.71 24.77 25.02
N PHE A 126 -34.28 23.92 25.96
CA PHE A 126 -35.13 23.23 26.92
C PHE A 126 -34.67 23.64 28.32
N THR A 127 -35.20 24.77 28.81
CA THR A 127 -34.81 25.38 30.09
C THR A 127 -35.78 25.06 31.24
N ASP A 128 -37.00 24.63 30.93
CA ASP A 128 -38.02 24.25 31.93
C ASP A 128 -37.82 22.82 32.47
N LEU A 129 -36.58 22.33 32.42
CA LEU A 129 -36.19 21.07 33.01
C LEU A 129 -36.09 21.24 34.55
N PRO A 130 -36.38 20.21 35.35
CA PRO A 130 -36.15 20.28 36.80
C PRO A 130 -34.69 20.71 37.05
N ASN A 131 -34.50 21.76 37.86
CA ASN A 131 -33.20 22.40 38.14
C ASN A 131 -32.19 21.37 38.71
N ALA A 132 -31.49 20.70 37.80
CA ALA A 132 -30.59 19.58 38.02
C ALA A 132 -29.55 19.58 36.91
N ASP A 133 -28.31 19.29 37.25
CA ASP A 133 -27.26 19.13 36.26
C ASP A 133 -27.50 17.88 35.40
N ILE A 134 -27.19 18.02 34.12
CA ILE A 134 -27.23 16.92 33.15
C ILE A 134 -25.93 16.13 33.31
N ASN A 135 -26.03 14.81 33.23
CA ASN A 135 -24.90 13.91 33.40
C ASN A 135 -24.67 12.97 32.21
N THR A 136 -25.66 12.81 31.33
CA THR A 136 -25.56 11.96 30.14
C THR A 136 -26.74 12.20 29.19
N LEU A 137 -26.53 11.96 27.90
CA LEU A 137 -27.53 12.02 26.83
C LEU A 137 -27.51 10.72 26.04
N LEU A 138 -28.68 10.24 25.62
CA LEU A 138 -28.82 9.07 24.75
C LEU A 138 -29.97 9.26 23.76
N SER A 139 -29.75 8.93 22.50
CA SER A 139 -30.82 8.97 21.48
C SER A 139 -31.92 7.97 21.81
N ASP A 140 -33.18 8.34 21.60
CA ASP A 140 -34.31 7.42 21.75
C ASP A 140 -34.64 6.62 20.47
N GLN A 141 -33.83 6.79 19.41
CA GLN A 141 -34.00 6.21 18.06
C GLN A 141 -35.29 6.63 17.32
N GLN A 142 -36.12 7.50 17.89
CA GLN A 142 -37.39 7.98 17.34
C GLN A 142 -37.42 9.50 17.14
N GLY A 143 -36.30 10.17 17.37
CA GLY A 143 -36.11 11.61 17.19
C GLY A 143 -36.10 12.44 18.45
N GLY A 144 -36.28 11.82 19.61
CA GLY A 144 -36.11 12.42 20.92
C GLY A 144 -34.78 12.03 21.57
N VAL A 145 -34.66 12.39 22.85
CA VAL A 145 -33.45 12.19 23.65
C VAL A 145 -33.82 11.83 25.09
N TRP A 146 -33.13 10.82 25.61
CA TRP A 146 -33.08 10.51 27.03
C TRP A 146 -31.98 11.34 27.70
N VAL A 147 -32.32 11.95 28.83
CA VAL A 147 -31.44 12.86 29.57
C VAL A 147 -31.30 12.36 31.00
N GLY A 148 -30.11 11.94 31.37
CA GLY A 148 -29.78 11.60 32.75
C GLY A 148 -29.45 12.86 33.55
N THR A 149 -30.08 13.03 34.71
CA THR A 149 -29.87 14.20 35.58
C THR A 149 -29.51 13.77 37.00
N GLU A 150 -29.16 14.74 37.86
CA GLU A 150 -29.00 14.49 39.31
C GLU A 150 -30.33 14.22 40.05
N ARG A 151 -31.48 14.44 39.39
CA ARG A 151 -32.82 14.34 40.00
C ARG A 151 -33.74 13.33 39.32
N GLY A 152 -33.17 12.43 38.52
CA GLY A 152 -33.89 11.38 37.81
C GLY A 152 -33.63 11.41 36.32
N LEU A 153 -34.44 10.65 35.59
CA LEU A 153 -34.34 10.49 34.15
C LEU A 153 -35.40 11.35 33.47
N LEU A 154 -35.03 12.04 32.39
CA LEU A 154 -35.98 12.75 31.53
C LEU A 154 -35.98 12.12 30.13
N HIS A 155 -37.13 12.21 29.46
CA HIS A 155 -37.27 11.88 28.04
C HIS A 155 -37.91 13.08 27.34
N ILE A 156 -37.19 13.65 26.38
CA ILE A 156 -37.70 14.67 25.49
C ILE A 156 -38.07 13.95 24.21
N ASP A 157 -39.36 13.77 23.95
CA ASP A 157 -39.81 13.04 22.77
C ASP A 157 -39.63 13.86 21.47
N ASN A 158 -39.94 13.26 20.32
CA ASN A 158 -39.86 13.93 19.02
C ASN A 158 -40.87 15.08 18.83
N THR A 159 -41.90 15.17 19.68
CA THR A 159 -42.81 16.33 19.76
C THR A 159 -42.30 17.41 20.71
N SER A 160 -41.14 17.16 21.33
CA SER A 160 -40.50 18.02 22.33
C SER A 160 -41.26 18.13 23.65
N THR A 161 -42.08 17.12 23.95
CA THR A 161 -42.72 16.95 25.24
C THR A 161 -41.70 16.34 26.22
N VAL A 162 -41.63 16.89 27.44
CA VAL A 162 -40.72 16.41 28.48
C VAL A 162 -41.46 15.49 29.44
N HIS A 163 -41.00 14.24 29.55
CA HIS A 163 -41.45 13.26 30.53
C HIS A 163 -40.38 13.08 31.60
N SER A 164 -40.76 13.12 32.89
CA SER A 164 -39.84 12.96 34.01
C SER A 164 -40.08 11.64 34.75
N TYR A 165 -39.00 10.99 35.15
CA TYR A 165 -39.00 9.74 35.91
C TYR A 165 -38.18 9.89 37.20
N ASP A 166 -38.84 9.71 38.34
CA ASP A 166 -38.29 9.81 39.70
C ASP A 166 -38.76 8.63 40.57
N PHE A 167 -38.55 8.69 41.89
CA PHE A 167 -38.97 7.62 42.79
C PHE A 167 -40.50 7.42 42.90
N ASP A 168 -41.30 8.42 42.53
CA ASP A 168 -42.76 8.36 42.66
C ASP A 168 -43.41 7.61 41.48
N ASN A 169 -42.76 7.61 40.30
CA ASN A 169 -43.31 7.06 39.07
C ASN A 169 -42.39 6.06 38.33
N SER A 170 -41.26 5.69 38.92
CA SER A 170 -40.32 4.69 38.39
C SER A 170 -39.76 3.80 39.51
N GLN A 171 -39.00 2.76 39.15
CA GLN A 171 -38.25 1.95 40.11
C GLN A 171 -36.75 2.24 40.06
N LEU A 172 -36.35 3.46 39.72
CA LEU A 172 -34.93 3.83 39.72
C LEU A 172 -34.32 3.58 41.11
N PRO A 173 -33.18 2.88 41.22
CA PRO A 173 -32.52 2.65 42.51
C PRO A 173 -31.87 3.91 43.07
N GLY A 174 -31.64 4.93 42.24
CA GLY A 174 -31.14 6.24 42.62
C GLY A 174 -31.54 7.31 41.60
N LEU A 175 -31.62 8.57 42.04
CA LEU A 175 -31.96 9.70 41.17
C LEU A 175 -30.77 10.26 40.40
N TRP A 176 -29.55 10.02 40.85
CA TRP A 176 -28.36 10.47 40.16
C TRP A 176 -28.04 9.52 39.01
N ILE A 177 -28.48 9.90 37.81
CA ILE A 177 -28.27 9.11 36.60
C ILE A 177 -26.91 9.46 36.00
N SER A 178 -26.06 8.47 35.81
CA SER A 178 -24.66 8.63 35.38
C SER A 178 -24.37 8.02 34.02
N ALA A 179 -25.14 7.02 33.60
CA ALA A 179 -24.97 6.33 32.33
C ALA A 179 -26.31 5.87 31.76
N LEU A 180 -26.44 5.89 30.45
CA LEU A 180 -27.60 5.39 29.71
C LEU A 180 -27.12 4.50 28.57
N TYR A 181 -27.82 3.40 28.34
CA TYR A 181 -27.57 2.50 27.21
C TYR A 181 -28.90 1.91 26.73
N MET A 182 -29.09 1.82 25.41
CA MET A 182 -30.25 1.16 24.81
C MET A 182 -29.80 -0.14 24.16
N ASP A 183 -30.36 -1.26 24.58
CA ASP A 183 -30.04 -2.56 23.99
C ASP A 183 -30.74 -2.76 22.64
N VAL A 184 -30.32 -3.79 21.90
CA VAL A 184 -30.86 -4.10 20.57
C VAL A 184 -32.34 -4.51 20.59
N GLN A 185 -32.90 -4.84 21.76
CA GLN A 185 -34.33 -5.12 21.93
C GLN A 185 -35.14 -3.87 22.30
N GLY A 186 -34.49 -2.70 22.41
CA GLY A 186 -35.12 -1.43 22.74
C GLY A 186 -35.35 -1.21 24.24
N ASN A 187 -34.75 -2.02 25.13
CA ASN A 187 -34.81 -1.74 26.56
C ASN A 187 -33.78 -0.67 26.93
N LEU A 188 -34.18 0.23 27.82
CA LEU A 188 -33.33 1.29 28.32
C LEU A 188 -32.68 0.85 29.63
N TRP A 189 -31.36 0.78 29.64
CA TRP A 189 -30.53 0.56 30.80
C TRP A 189 -30.07 1.88 31.39
N VAL A 190 -30.25 2.03 32.70
CA VAL A 190 -30.06 3.27 33.45
C VAL A 190 -29.11 3.03 34.61
N GLY A 191 -27.87 3.46 34.45
CA GLY A 191 -26.85 3.44 35.49
C GLY A 191 -27.06 4.60 36.46
N THR A 192 -27.04 4.29 37.76
CA THR A 192 -27.18 5.28 38.83
C THR A 192 -26.05 5.11 39.85
N LEU A 193 -25.88 6.09 40.76
CA LEU A 193 -24.96 5.95 41.89
C LEU A 193 -25.45 4.96 42.98
N SER A 194 -26.60 4.31 42.79
CA SER A 194 -27.23 3.39 43.76
C SER A 194 -27.67 2.06 43.15
N GLY A 195 -27.23 1.76 41.92
CA GLY A 195 -27.49 0.52 41.21
C GLY A 195 -27.79 0.74 39.73
N LEU A 196 -28.15 -0.33 39.05
CA LEU A 196 -28.53 -0.35 37.65
C LEU A 196 -30.03 -0.64 37.54
N ALA A 197 -30.75 0.07 36.67
CA ALA A 197 -32.12 -0.26 36.32
C ALA A 197 -32.25 -0.59 34.84
N ARG A 198 -33.22 -1.44 34.49
CA ARG A 198 -33.65 -1.68 33.12
C ARG A 198 -35.13 -1.36 32.99
N ARG A 199 -35.47 -0.42 32.13
CA ARG A 199 -36.83 -0.11 31.70
C ARG A 199 -37.09 -0.89 30.41
N ASN A 200 -37.97 -1.87 30.48
CA ASN A 200 -38.37 -2.65 29.31
C ASN A 200 -39.28 -1.82 28.39
N ILE A 201 -39.48 -2.30 27.16
CA ILE A 201 -40.37 -1.67 26.17
C ILE A 201 -41.85 -1.62 26.62
N ASP A 202 -42.26 -2.47 27.56
CA ASP A 202 -43.59 -2.49 28.17
C ASP A 202 -43.72 -1.56 29.40
N ASP A 203 -42.75 -0.66 29.58
CA ASP A 203 -42.61 0.29 30.70
C ASP A 203 -42.39 -0.37 32.08
N SER A 204 -42.20 -1.69 32.15
CA SER A 204 -41.82 -2.36 33.39
C SER A 204 -40.35 -2.12 33.74
N TRP A 205 -40.04 -2.12 35.04
CA TRP A 205 -38.70 -1.85 35.54
C TRP A 205 -38.13 -3.08 36.26
N LEU A 206 -36.84 -3.32 36.03
CA LEU A 206 -36.02 -4.27 36.78
C LEU A 206 -34.86 -3.51 37.42
N VAL A 207 -34.47 -3.92 38.62
CA VAL A 207 -33.46 -3.24 39.43
C VAL A 207 -32.39 -4.22 39.88
N PHE A 208 -31.14 -3.84 39.66
CA PHE A 208 -29.95 -4.60 40.01
C PHE A 208 -29.08 -3.78 40.95
N THR A 209 -28.77 -4.37 42.09
CA THR A 209 -27.94 -3.82 43.17
C THR A 209 -27.06 -4.94 43.72
N THR A 210 -26.01 -4.57 44.46
CA THR A 210 -25.14 -5.51 45.17
C THR A 210 -25.90 -6.41 46.16
N GLU A 211 -27.13 -6.06 46.55
CA GLU A 211 -27.97 -6.87 47.46
C GLU A 211 -28.79 -7.94 46.74
N ASN A 212 -29.12 -7.73 45.45
CA ASN A 212 -30.05 -8.59 44.71
C ASN A 212 -29.49 -9.12 43.37
N SER A 213 -28.25 -8.76 43.03
CA SER A 213 -27.53 -9.24 41.84
C SER A 213 -26.04 -9.47 42.16
N LEU A 214 -25.28 -9.95 41.17
CA LEU A 214 -23.82 -10.11 41.29
C LEU A 214 -23.05 -8.83 40.89
N LEU A 215 -23.71 -7.68 40.89
CA LEU A 215 -23.01 -6.41 40.68
C LEU A 215 -21.99 -6.19 41.82
N PRO A 216 -20.71 -5.90 41.50
CA PRO A 216 -19.67 -5.72 42.52
C PRO A 216 -19.79 -4.38 43.26
N ASP A 217 -20.43 -3.40 42.66
CA ASP A 217 -20.61 -2.05 43.18
C ASP A 217 -21.92 -1.46 42.62
N ASN A 218 -22.61 -0.68 43.44
CA ASN A 218 -23.84 0.03 43.06
C ASN A 218 -23.55 1.34 42.33
N ASN A 219 -22.31 1.84 42.40
CA ASN A 219 -21.96 3.13 41.87
C ASN A 219 -21.59 3.03 40.38
N ILE A 220 -22.61 2.89 39.52
CA ILE A 220 -22.44 2.71 38.08
C ILE A 220 -22.01 4.04 37.45
N SER A 221 -21.02 4.02 36.56
CA SER A 221 -20.48 5.22 35.91
C SER A 221 -20.47 5.14 34.38
N ALA A 222 -20.48 3.94 33.81
CA ALA A 222 -20.44 3.75 32.37
C ALA A 222 -21.14 2.45 31.97
N LEU A 223 -21.75 2.46 30.78
CA LEU A 223 -22.37 1.30 30.14
C LEU A 223 -21.95 1.31 28.67
N ALA A 224 -21.59 0.15 28.12
CA ALA A 224 -21.24 -0.01 26.71
C ALA A 224 -21.68 -1.39 26.20
N PRO A 225 -22.02 -1.55 24.90
CA PRO A 225 -22.27 -2.86 24.31
C PRO A 225 -21.00 -3.72 24.34
N ASP A 226 -21.16 -5.04 24.34
CA ASP A 226 -20.05 -5.99 24.19
C ASP A 226 -19.89 -6.54 22.75
N GLY A 227 -20.74 -6.10 21.83
CA GLY A 227 -20.77 -6.57 20.44
C GLY A 227 -21.41 -7.95 20.23
N GLN A 228 -21.76 -8.68 21.29
CA GLN A 228 -22.28 -10.05 21.27
C GLN A 228 -23.68 -10.18 21.89
N GLY A 229 -24.34 -9.05 22.14
CA GLY A 229 -25.69 -8.99 22.71
C GLY A 229 -25.73 -8.90 24.23
N GLY A 230 -24.58 -8.79 24.90
CA GLY A 230 -24.43 -8.41 26.29
C GLY A 230 -23.97 -6.95 26.44
N MET A 231 -23.38 -6.62 27.60
CA MET A 231 -22.83 -5.29 27.87
C MET A 231 -21.67 -5.31 28.86
N TRP A 232 -20.85 -4.27 28.79
CA TRP A 232 -19.89 -3.90 29.80
C TRP A 232 -20.45 -2.85 30.75
N ILE A 233 -20.28 -3.09 32.05
CA ILE A 233 -20.74 -2.23 33.14
C ILE A 233 -19.52 -1.71 33.89
N GLY A 234 -19.33 -0.40 33.90
CA GLY A 234 -18.27 0.26 34.66
C GLY A 234 -18.80 0.84 35.97
N ALA A 235 -18.05 0.64 37.05
CA ALA A 235 -18.32 1.24 38.35
C ALA A 235 -17.24 2.24 38.77
N ILE A 236 -17.60 3.21 39.61
CA ILE A 236 -16.67 4.21 40.14
C ILE A 236 -15.60 3.58 41.03
N TRP A 237 -15.88 2.50 41.77
CA TRP A 237 -14.85 1.89 42.64
C TRP A 237 -14.74 0.38 42.50
N GLY A 238 -15.66 -0.26 41.77
CA GLY A 238 -15.76 -1.71 41.61
C GLY A 238 -15.03 -2.32 40.42
N GLY A 239 -14.48 -1.51 39.50
CA GLY A 239 -13.92 -1.98 38.23
C GLY A 239 -15.00 -2.20 37.17
N LEU A 240 -14.84 -3.25 36.37
CA LEU A 240 -15.72 -3.60 35.26
C LEU A 240 -16.47 -4.90 35.53
N THR A 241 -17.67 -5.01 34.99
CA THR A 241 -18.44 -6.26 34.96
C THR A 241 -18.91 -6.51 33.54
N HIS A 242 -18.56 -7.66 32.98
CA HIS A 242 -19.13 -8.14 31.73
C HIS A 242 -20.45 -8.83 32.04
N PHE A 243 -21.55 -8.34 31.48
CA PHE A 243 -22.87 -8.96 31.55
C PHE A 243 -23.16 -9.61 30.21
N ALA A 244 -22.92 -10.92 30.11
CA ALA A 244 -23.12 -11.68 28.90
C ALA A 244 -24.62 -11.85 28.58
N ALA A 245 -24.93 -12.11 27.31
CA ALA A 245 -26.31 -12.29 26.83
C ALA A 245 -27.08 -13.45 27.52
N ASP A 246 -26.36 -14.44 28.05
CA ASP A 246 -26.92 -15.56 28.81
C ASP A 246 -27.17 -15.24 30.30
N GLY A 247 -26.81 -14.04 30.73
CA GLY A 247 -26.96 -13.53 32.09
C GLY A 247 -25.78 -13.81 33.02
N LEU A 248 -24.68 -14.39 32.52
CA LEU A 248 -23.44 -14.53 33.30
C LEU A 248 -22.79 -13.16 33.55
N LEU A 249 -22.21 -13.02 34.73
CA LEU A 249 -21.54 -11.81 35.19
C LEU A 249 -20.08 -12.13 35.51
N ASP A 250 -19.16 -11.61 34.70
CA ASP A 250 -17.72 -11.75 34.92
C ASP A 250 -17.10 -10.44 35.42
N LEU A 251 -16.54 -10.51 36.63
CA LEU A 251 -15.90 -9.37 37.29
C LEU A 251 -14.47 -9.19 36.78
N VAL A 252 -14.14 -7.97 36.38
CA VAL A 252 -12.78 -7.57 35.99
C VAL A 252 -12.34 -6.37 36.82
N ASN A 253 -11.32 -6.55 37.65
CA ASN A 253 -10.78 -5.52 38.53
C ASN A 253 -9.27 -5.71 38.77
N THR A 254 -8.65 -4.76 39.48
CA THR A 254 -7.21 -4.77 39.79
C THR A 254 -6.72 -6.01 40.55
N SER A 255 -7.62 -6.80 41.14
CA SER A 255 -7.25 -8.02 41.89
C SER A 255 -7.24 -9.28 41.04
N ASN A 256 -7.91 -9.28 39.88
CA ASN A 256 -8.05 -10.46 39.03
C ASN A 256 -7.72 -10.20 37.55
N SER A 257 -7.34 -8.98 37.18
CA SER A 257 -6.88 -8.63 35.84
C SER A 257 -5.76 -7.58 35.89
N PRO A 258 -5.09 -7.31 34.75
CA PRO A 258 -4.08 -6.26 34.64
C PRO A 258 -4.64 -4.82 34.72
N LEU A 259 -5.94 -4.64 34.97
CA LEU A 259 -6.58 -3.33 35.02
C LEU A 259 -5.87 -2.43 36.07
N PRO A 260 -5.44 -1.21 35.72
CA PRO A 260 -4.60 -0.37 36.59
C PRO A 260 -5.39 0.34 37.68
N SER A 261 -6.71 0.46 37.52
CA SER A 261 -7.59 1.17 38.44
C SER A 261 -9.00 0.60 38.39
N ASN A 262 -9.63 0.48 39.56
CA ASN A 262 -11.05 0.12 39.67
C ASN A 262 -11.99 1.33 39.46
N TRP A 263 -11.44 2.51 39.21
CA TRP A 263 -12.22 3.72 38.96
C TRP A 263 -12.44 3.91 37.48
N ILE A 264 -13.64 3.55 37.01
CA ILE A 264 -14.04 3.61 35.60
C ILE A 264 -14.81 4.90 35.35
N LYS A 265 -14.39 5.66 34.34
CA LYS A 265 -15.06 6.90 33.93
C LYS A 265 -15.93 6.72 32.69
N GLN A 266 -15.43 6.00 31.69
CA GLN A 266 -16.12 5.81 30.40
C GLN A 266 -15.73 4.45 29.82
N LEU A 267 -16.67 3.88 29.06
CA LEU A 267 -16.47 2.69 28.24
C LEU A 267 -16.90 3.00 26.81
N LEU A 268 -16.17 2.47 25.83
CA LEU A 268 -16.50 2.59 24.42
C LEU A 268 -16.09 1.29 23.71
N LEU A 269 -17.01 0.73 22.93
CA LEU A 269 -16.69 -0.32 21.96
C LEU A 269 -16.37 0.36 20.63
N ASP A 270 -15.21 0.08 20.04
CA ASP A 270 -14.82 0.66 18.75
C ASP A 270 -15.39 -0.14 17.56
N GLY A 271 -15.08 0.31 16.34
CA GLY A 271 -15.55 -0.32 15.10
C GLY A 271 -15.02 -1.74 14.86
N ASN A 272 -13.91 -2.11 15.51
CA ASN A 272 -13.28 -3.44 15.40
C ASN A 272 -13.85 -4.42 16.44
N GLY A 273 -14.71 -3.94 17.34
CA GLY A 273 -15.24 -4.73 18.45
C GLY A 273 -14.32 -4.75 19.67
N ASP A 274 -13.36 -3.86 19.76
CA ASP A 274 -12.45 -3.76 20.89
C ASP A 274 -12.99 -2.77 21.94
N LEU A 275 -12.74 -3.08 23.22
CA LEU A 275 -13.23 -2.28 24.34
C LEU A 275 -12.16 -1.31 24.84
N TRP A 276 -12.49 -0.02 24.80
CA TRP A 276 -11.71 1.07 25.40
C TRP A 276 -12.29 1.47 26.75
N VAL A 277 -11.40 1.60 27.74
CA VAL A 277 -11.75 1.86 29.13
C VAL A 277 -10.98 3.09 29.62
N SER A 278 -11.72 4.15 29.93
CA SER A 278 -11.17 5.33 30.59
C SER A 278 -11.19 5.09 32.10
N SER A 279 -10.02 5.06 32.73
CA SER A 279 -9.88 4.85 34.17
C SER A 279 -9.07 5.96 34.84
N LYS A 280 -8.96 5.94 36.17
CA LYS A 280 -8.25 7.00 36.90
C LYS A 280 -6.78 7.01 36.51
N ASN A 281 -6.40 8.02 35.72
CA ASN A 281 -5.05 8.28 35.23
C ASN A 281 -4.53 7.26 34.19
N TYR A 282 -5.36 6.34 33.70
CA TYR A 282 -4.94 5.31 32.74
C TYR A 282 -6.04 4.98 31.73
N VAL A 283 -5.62 4.55 30.54
CA VAL A 283 -6.49 3.92 29.55
C VAL A 283 -6.22 2.42 29.57
N ALA A 284 -7.27 1.61 29.55
CA ALA A 284 -7.14 0.18 29.28
C ALA A 284 -7.86 -0.17 27.98
N TYR A 285 -7.33 -1.12 27.24
CA TYR A 285 -7.88 -1.65 26.00
C TYR A 285 -7.97 -3.16 26.12
N HIS A 286 -9.10 -3.69 25.70
CA HIS A 286 -9.38 -5.12 25.71
C HIS A 286 -9.81 -5.53 24.29
N PRO A 287 -8.89 -6.10 23.49
CA PRO A 287 -9.20 -6.48 22.12
C PRO A 287 -10.25 -7.61 22.09
N ALA A 288 -10.97 -7.72 20.97
CA ALA A 288 -11.96 -8.75 20.74
C ALA A 288 -11.35 -10.18 20.82
N ALA A 289 -10.08 -10.33 20.43
CA ALA A 289 -9.31 -11.57 20.57
C ALA A 289 -9.01 -11.95 22.04
N GLY A 290 -9.25 -11.03 22.99
CA GLY A 290 -9.07 -11.21 24.42
C GLY A 290 -7.73 -10.69 24.96
N GLY A 291 -7.66 -10.44 26.27
CA GLY A 291 -6.49 -9.91 26.95
C GLY A 291 -6.63 -8.44 27.33
N TRP A 292 -5.69 -7.91 28.12
CA TRP A 292 -5.72 -6.51 28.57
C TRP A 292 -4.42 -5.80 28.22
N LEU A 293 -4.53 -4.65 27.56
CA LEU A 293 -3.44 -3.71 27.31
C LEU A 293 -3.69 -2.43 28.10
N ILE A 294 -2.64 -1.93 28.76
CA ILE A 294 -2.73 -0.75 29.62
C ILE A 294 -1.81 0.33 29.07
N PHE A 295 -2.35 1.52 28.87
CA PHE A 295 -1.60 2.68 28.40
C PHE A 295 -1.42 3.69 29.49
N ASP A 296 -0.21 4.26 29.55
CA ASP A 296 0.05 5.47 30.31
C ASP A 296 -0.33 6.69 29.44
N PRO A 297 -1.34 7.46 29.82
CA PRO A 297 -1.76 8.63 29.06
C PRO A 297 -0.63 9.65 28.90
N GLU A 298 0.32 9.73 29.84
CA GLU A 298 1.48 10.65 29.75
C GLU A 298 2.43 10.29 28.60
N ALA A 299 2.64 8.99 28.35
CA ALA A 299 3.41 8.51 27.21
C ALA A 299 2.70 8.81 25.87
N ALA A 300 1.38 8.98 25.92
CA ALA A 300 0.53 9.40 24.81
C ALA A 300 0.21 10.92 24.83
N GLY A 301 0.97 11.75 25.56
CA GLY A 301 0.82 13.21 25.60
C GLY A 301 -0.49 13.73 26.20
N LEU A 302 -1.22 12.87 26.91
CA LEU A 302 -2.44 13.19 27.64
C LEU A 302 -2.11 13.50 29.11
N MET A 303 -2.86 14.42 29.71
CA MET A 303 -2.61 14.82 31.10
C MET A 303 -3.07 13.75 32.10
N ARG A 304 -2.14 13.28 32.92
CA ARG A 304 -2.33 12.24 33.94
C ARG A 304 -3.41 12.49 35.00
N ASN A 305 -3.91 13.72 35.16
CA ASN A 305 -4.84 14.06 36.23
C ASN A 305 -6.32 14.04 35.83
N LEU A 306 -6.62 13.83 34.54
CA LEU A 306 -7.99 13.77 34.05
C LEU A 306 -8.18 12.54 33.16
N PRO A 307 -9.26 11.76 33.35
CA PRO A 307 -9.59 10.66 32.46
C PRO A 307 -9.92 11.22 31.07
N PRO A 308 -9.38 10.63 29.98
CA PRO A 308 -9.73 11.03 28.62
C PRO A 308 -11.18 10.67 28.30
N VAL A 309 -11.72 11.38 27.30
CA VAL A 309 -13.04 11.15 26.71
C VAL A 309 -12.87 10.48 25.36
N PHE A 310 -13.60 9.40 25.12
CA PHE A 310 -13.55 8.66 23.86
C PHE A 310 -14.82 8.90 23.02
N TYR A 311 -14.65 8.87 21.70
CA TYR A 311 -15.76 8.87 20.75
C TYR A 311 -15.40 8.09 19.48
N GLN A 312 -16.22 7.10 19.12
CA GLN A 312 -16.10 6.37 17.87
C GLN A 312 -16.80 7.16 16.76
N GLY A 313 -16.02 7.75 15.84
CA GLY A 313 -16.50 8.37 14.61
C GLY A 313 -16.44 7.41 13.42
N GLN A 314 -16.96 7.84 12.27
CA GLN A 314 -16.76 7.11 11.00
C GLN A 314 -15.30 7.19 10.57
N SER A 315 -14.66 8.31 10.89
CA SER A 315 -13.28 8.59 10.55
C SER A 315 -12.26 7.92 11.50
N GLY A 316 -12.71 7.30 12.59
CA GLY A 316 -11.83 6.60 13.55
C GLY A 316 -12.17 6.91 15.00
N LEU A 317 -11.29 6.49 15.92
CA LEU A 317 -11.46 6.71 17.35
C LEU A 317 -10.85 8.05 17.78
N TRP A 318 -11.68 8.96 18.27
CA TRP A 318 -11.25 10.22 18.85
C TRP A 318 -11.04 10.11 20.36
N VAL A 319 -9.94 10.70 20.85
CA VAL A 319 -9.62 10.78 22.28
C VAL A 319 -9.37 12.23 22.70
N GLY A 320 -10.23 12.76 23.56
CA GLY A 320 -10.10 14.10 24.12
C GLY A 320 -9.49 14.08 25.52
N SER A 321 -8.49 14.91 25.76
CA SER A 321 -7.92 15.24 27.06
C SER A 321 -7.55 16.73 27.08
N ASP A 322 -7.18 17.27 28.23
CA ASP A 322 -6.64 18.63 28.29
C ASP A 322 -5.13 18.59 28.07
N PRO A 323 -4.54 19.43 27.18
CA PRO A 323 -5.12 20.23 26.10
C PRO A 323 -5.06 19.49 24.74
N THR A 324 -5.28 18.17 24.73
CA THR A 324 -4.90 17.30 23.61
C THR A 324 -6.14 16.61 23.05
N LEU A 325 -6.37 16.76 21.74
CA LEU A 325 -7.42 16.04 21.03
C LEU A 325 -6.75 15.13 20.01
N LEU A 326 -6.85 13.82 20.24
CA LEU A 326 -6.24 12.74 19.47
C LEU A 326 -7.26 12.12 18.51
N ARG A 327 -6.78 11.61 17.38
CA ARG A 327 -7.51 10.70 16.49
C ARG A 327 -6.62 9.51 16.20
N LEU A 328 -7.02 8.33 16.64
CA LEU A 328 -6.40 7.07 16.28
C LEU A 328 -6.87 6.69 14.87
N GLN A 329 -5.95 6.74 13.91
CA GLN A 329 -6.10 6.20 12.55
C GLN A 329 -4.94 5.23 12.30
N GLY A 330 -5.21 4.14 11.58
CA GLY A 330 -4.22 3.11 11.28
C GLY A 330 -3.09 3.63 10.40
N ILE A 331 -2.00 4.08 11.02
CA ILE A 331 -0.66 4.16 10.44
C ILE A 331 0.27 3.49 11.44
N ASP A 332 0.62 2.23 11.18
CA ASP A 332 1.54 1.46 12.01
C ASP A 332 2.98 1.82 11.66
N LEU A 333 3.63 2.58 12.54
CA LEU A 333 5.08 2.64 12.57
C LEU A 333 5.59 1.74 13.68
N GLN A 334 6.19 0.62 13.32
CA GLN A 334 6.81 -0.29 14.28
C GLN A 334 8.28 0.13 14.50
N VAL A 335 8.59 0.60 15.71
CA VAL A 335 9.97 0.86 16.15
C VAL A 335 10.51 -0.40 16.82
N TYR A 336 11.58 -0.95 16.26
CA TYR A 336 12.30 -2.07 16.86
C TYR A 336 13.42 -1.50 17.75
N ASP A 337 13.14 -1.38 19.05
CA ASP A 337 14.12 -0.96 20.04
C ASP A 337 15.10 -2.12 20.30
N SER A 338 16.40 -1.88 20.12
CA SER A 338 17.42 -2.75 20.70
C SER A 338 17.89 -2.07 21.97
N GLU A 339 17.69 -2.72 23.12
CA GLU A 339 18.15 -2.21 24.43
C GLU A 339 19.53 -1.56 24.29
N PRO A 340 19.76 -0.36 24.86
CA PRO A 340 21.11 0.18 24.89
C PRO A 340 21.94 -0.78 25.74
N GLU A 341 22.89 -1.49 25.13
CA GLU A 341 23.85 -2.30 25.87
C GLU A 341 24.56 -1.42 26.89
N ALA A 342 24.11 -1.50 28.12
CA ALA A 342 24.78 -0.97 29.29
C ALA A 342 25.96 -1.88 29.65
N SER A 343 26.93 -2.09 28.75
CA SER A 343 28.29 -2.54 29.12
C SER A 343 29.26 -2.64 27.93
N LEU A 344 29.78 -1.52 27.43
CA LEU A 344 31.15 -1.50 26.88
C LEU A 344 31.96 -0.44 27.63
N SER A 345 32.52 -0.88 28.76
CA SER A 345 33.49 -0.12 29.53
C SER A 345 34.81 0.00 28.77
N SER A 346 35.23 1.25 28.54
CA SER A 346 36.62 1.69 28.40
C SER A 346 37.51 0.90 27.43
N GLY A 347 37.41 1.25 26.15
CA GLY A 347 38.45 1.00 25.15
C GLY A 347 38.43 2.14 24.15
N THR A 348 39.59 2.69 23.80
CA THR A 348 39.73 3.80 22.85
C THR A 348 39.39 3.33 21.43
N THR A 349 38.12 3.36 21.05
CA THR A 349 37.70 3.30 19.64
C THR A 349 37.55 4.71 19.10
N SER A 350 37.84 4.88 17.81
CA SER A 350 37.80 6.18 17.14
C SER A 350 36.37 6.55 16.74
N ALA A 351 36.05 7.85 16.66
CA ALA A 351 34.72 8.34 16.27
C ALA A 351 34.23 7.84 14.87
N ALA A 352 35.14 7.32 14.03
CA ALA A 352 34.80 6.70 12.75
C ALA A 352 34.31 5.25 12.91
N GLU A 353 34.76 4.52 13.93
CA GLU A 353 34.28 3.19 14.29
C GLU A 353 32.93 3.29 15.02
N GLU A 354 32.75 4.28 15.90
CA GLU A 354 31.44 4.59 16.51
C GLU A 354 30.35 4.95 15.49
N ASN A 355 30.70 5.64 14.39
CA ASN A 355 29.74 5.97 13.33
C ASN A 355 29.46 4.81 12.36
N ALA A 356 30.39 3.86 12.21
CA ALA A 356 30.15 2.65 11.41
C ALA A 356 29.23 1.66 12.14
N ILE A 357 29.31 1.60 13.48
CA ILE A 357 28.43 0.79 14.34
C ILE A 357 26.98 1.29 14.31
N ARG A 358 26.73 2.54 13.89
CA ARG A 358 25.39 3.15 13.81
C ARG A 358 24.63 2.89 12.51
N ARG A 359 25.26 2.32 11.47
CA ARG A 359 24.60 2.03 10.19
C ARG A 359 24.23 0.56 10.13
N ARG A 360 22.97 0.22 10.39
CA ARG A 360 22.51 -1.17 10.27
C ARG A 360 22.20 -1.48 8.82
N LEU A 361 23.11 -2.22 8.17
CA LEU A 361 23.01 -2.63 6.77
C LEU A 361 21.88 -3.63 6.59
N PHE A 362 21.12 -3.51 5.50
CA PHE A 362 19.90 -4.28 5.26
C PHE A 362 19.82 -4.82 3.83
N VAL A 363 19.44 -6.08 3.66
CA VAL A 363 19.14 -6.71 2.35
C VAL A 363 17.91 -7.62 2.49
N PRO A 364 16.81 -7.35 1.76
CA PRO A 364 15.66 -8.24 1.72
C PRO A 364 15.97 -9.53 0.93
N ASP A 365 15.32 -10.62 1.30
CA ASP A 365 15.37 -11.91 0.61
C ASP A 365 14.12 -12.09 -0.27
N ALA A 366 14.27 -12.73 -1.42
CA ALA A 366 13.21 -12.98 -2.39
C ALA A 366 12.04 -13.82 -1.83
N GLN A 367 12.22 -14.48 -0.67
CA GLN A 367 11.21 -15.27 0.04
C GLN A 367 10.51 -14.51 1.19
N GLY A 368 10.68 -13.19 1.27
CA GLY A 368 10.11 -12.33 2.32
C GLY A 368 10.88 -12.36 3.65
N GLY A 369 12.02 -13.05 3.71
CA GLY A 369 12.98 -12.92 4.81
C GLY A 369 13.89 -11.70 4.64
N ARG A 370 14.80 -11.47 5.59
CA ARG A 370 15.70 -10.30 5.57
C ARG A 370 17.00 -10.57 6.30
N TRP A 371 18.08 -10.05 5.73
CA TRP A 371 19.41 -10.00 6.35
C TRP A 371 19.70 -8.59 6.86
N PHE A 372 20.12 -8.48 8.12
CA PHE A 372 20.53 -7.21 8.71
C PHE A 372 21.67 -7.37 9.70
N VAL A 373 22.38 -6.29 9.99
CA VAL A 373 23.44 -6.27 11.01
C VAL A 373 22.89 -5.73 12.32
N ASP A 374 23.07 -6.47 13.43
CA ASP A 374 22.72 -6.06 14.79
C ASP A 374 23.98 -6.03 15.67
N GLY A 375 24.47 -4.83 15.98
CA GLY A 375 25.78 -4.67 16.64
C GLY A 375 26.92 -5.16 15.75
N SER A 376 27.57 -6.26 16.14
CA SER A 376 28.58 -6.97 15.34
C SER A 376 28.04 -8.24 14.66
N GLU A 377 26.78 -8.59 14.84
CA GLU A 377 26.18 -9.84 14.34
C GLU A 377 25.49 -9.65 12.99
N LEU A 378 25.55 -10.66 12.13
CA LEU A 378 24.67 -10.78 10.96
C LEU A 378 23.45 -11.63 11.32
N VAL A 379 22.26 -11.06 11.16
CA VAL A 379 20.99 -11.68 11.52
C VAL A 379 20.15 -11.94 10.27
N TYR A 380 19.61 -13.14 10.13
CA TYR A 380 18.52 -13.44 9.20
C TYR A 380 17.21 -13.59 9.96
N GLN A 381 16.21 -12.81 9.54
CA GLN A 381 14.85 -12.88 10.04
C GLN A 381 13.92 -13.33 8.91
N ASN A 382 13.01 -14.26 9.18
CA ASN A 382 12.07 -14.74 8.17
C ASN A 382 10.87 -13.79 7.98
N HIS A 383 10.01 -14.10 7.01
CA HIS A 383 8.77 -13.37 6.71
C HIS A 383 7.76 -13.31 7.88
N GLN A 384 7.94 -14.10 8.93
CA GLN A 384 7.11 -14.11 10.14
C GLN A 384 7.69 -13.25 11.26
N GLY A 385 8.76 -12.50 11.01
CA GLY A 385 9.43 -11.67 12.00
C GLY A 385 10.34 -12.43 12.97
N GLN A 386 10.59 -13.72 12.74
CA GLN A 386 11.40 -14.56 13.62
C GLN A 386 12.87 -14.56 13.20
N ASN A 387 13.77 -14.20 14.10
CA ASN A 387 15.21 -14.31 13.89
C ASN A 387 15.61 -15.79 13.90
N ILE A 388 16.00 -16.33 12.74
CA ILE A 388 16.29 -17.77 12.62
C ILE A 388 17.79 -18.07 12.44
N VAL A 389 18.61 -17.09 12.04
CA VAL A 389 20.07 -17.21 12.01
C VAL A 389 20.69 -15.98 12.65
N ARG A 390 21.67 -16.19 13.53
CA ARG A 390 22.57 -15.16 14.06
C ARG A 390 24.00 -15.64 13.90
N LEU A 391 24.84 -14.84 13.25
CA LEU A 391 26.26 -15.13 13.05
C LEU A 391 27.07 -14.01 13.72
N ASP A 392 27.95 -14.38 14.63
CA ASP A 392 28.84 -13.48 15.37
C ASP A 392 30.32 -13.88 15.19
N ASP A 393 31.23 -13.05 15.69
CA ASP A 393 32.68 -13.33 15.68
C ASP A 393 33.05 -14.58 16.51
N GLU A 394 32.22 -14.98 17.49
CA GLU A 394 32.47 -16.15 18.34
C GLU A 394 32.06 -17.49 17.67
N ASN A 395 31.07 -17.49 16.78
CA ASN A 395 30.59 -18.66 16.02
C ASN A 395 31.35 -18.91 14.70
N SER A 396 32.42 -18.15 14.43
CA SER A 396 33.51 -18.44 13.47
C SER A 396 33.22 -18.47 11.96
N GLU A 397 32.01 -18.08 11.51
CA GLU A 397 31.67 -18.11 10.07
C GLU A 397 31.82 -16.77 9.34
N LEU A 398 32.07 -15.64 10.00
CA LEU A 398 32.33 -14.35 9.34
C LEU A 398 33.52 -13.64 10.01
N PRO A 399 34.55 -13.22 9.26
CA PRO A 399 35.72 -12.58 9.87
C PRO A 399 35.54 -11.06 10.03
N GLY A 400 35.40 -10.58 11.27
CA GLY A 400 35.51 -9.17 11.64
C GLY A 400 34.29 -8.30 11.33
N TYR A 401 34.42 -6.99 11.52
CA TYR A 401 33.30 -6.04 11.50
C TYR A 401 32.67 -5.88 10.11
N ILE A 402 31.36 -6.09 10.00
CA ILE A 402 30.60 -5.97 8.75
C ILE A 402 30.46 -4.50 8.34
N ARG A 403 30.75 -4.20 7.07
CA ARG A 403 30.73 -2.85 6.49
C ARG A 403 29.73 -2.66 5.36
N LYS A 404 29.40 -3.72 4.61
CA LYS A 404 28.37 -3.64 3.55
C LYS A 404 27.70 -4.98 3.32
N LEU A 405 26.41 -4.95 3.02
CA LEU A 405 25.64 -6.08 2.49
C LEU A 405 25.24 -5.76 1.05
N ILE A 406 25.37 -6.73 0.15
CA ILE A 406 25.04 -6.57 -1.27
C ILE A 406 24.34 -7.84 -1.75
N SER A 407 23.14 -7.69 -2.30
CA SER A 407 22.50 -8.77 -3.07
C SER A 407 23.06 -8.78 -4.49
N ASP A 408 23.44 -9.96 -4.98
CA ASP A 408 23.79 -10.13 -6.39
C ASP A 408 22.61 -10.62 -7.23
N ARG A 409 22.77 -10.58 -8.56
CA ARG A 409 21.72 -10.97 -9.52
C ARG A 409 21.41 -12.48 -9.51
N GLN A 410 22.12 -13.30 -8.73
CA GLN A 410 21.95 -14.75 -8.61
C GLN A 410 21.37 -15.14 -7.24
N ASN A 411 20.79 -14.17 -6.51
CA ASN A 411 20.22 -14.38 -5.19
C ASN A 411 21.26 -14.86 -4.15
N GLY A 412 22.52 -14.42 -4.31
CA GLY A 412 23.58 -14.57 -3.33
C GLY A 412 23.75 -13.31 -2.48
N LEU A 413 24.18 -13.50 -1.23
CA LEU A 413 24.51 -12.42 -0.31
C LEU A 413 26.02 -12.23 -0.24
N TRP A 414 26.49 -11.05 -0.62
CA TRP A 414 27.85 -10.59 -0.35
C TRP A 414 27.88 -9.78 0.94
N VAL A 415 28.74 -10.18 1.87
CA VAL A 415 29.06 -9.50 3.10
C VAL A 415 30.49 -9.00 3.00
N VAL A 416 30.67 -7.68 3.05
CA VAL A 416 31.99 -7.07 3.09
C VAL A 416 32.33 -6.77 4.54
N SER A 417 33.35 -7.40 5.09
CA SER A 417 33.81 -7.20 6.48
C SER A 417 35.26 -6.71 6.55
N TYR A 418 35.65 -6.15 7.69
CA TYR A 418 37.02 -5.70 7.96
C TYR A 418 37.64 -6.51 9.10
N SER A 419 38.77 -7.17 8.84
CA SER A 419 39.49 -7.97 9.84
C SER A 419 40.92 -7.44 10.04
N SER A 420 41.24 -7.06 11.27
CA SER A 420 42.61 -6.67 11.68
C SER A 420 43.59 -7.84 11.59
N ASP A 421 43.10 -9.05 11.83
CA ASP A 421 43.91 -10.27 11.93
C ASP A 421 44.23 -10.86 10.54
N GLN A 422 43.33 -10.67 9.57
CA GLN A 422 43.52 -11.04 8.16
C GLN A 422 44.13 -9.91 7.31
N GLY A 423 44.38 -8.74 7.90
CA GLY A 423 45.13 -7.65 7.27
C GLY A 423 44.36 -6.84 6.21
N GLY A 424 43.02 -6.82 6.22
CA GLY A 424 42.25 -6.05 5.24
C GLY A 424 40.74 -6.38 5.16
N LEU A 425 40.13 -5.99 4.03
CA LEU A 425 38.74 -6.31 3.71
C LEU A 425 38.59 -7.78 3.32
N VAL A 426 37.57 -8.42 3.87
CA VAL A 426 37.15 -9.77 3.50
C VAL A 426 35.78 -9.70 2.85
N PHE A 427 35.65 -10.38 1.71
CA PHE A 427 34.39 -10.52 1.00
C PHE A 427 33.88 -11.92 1.28
N SER A 428 32.74 -12.04 1.94
CA SER A 428 32.11 -13.32 2.21
C SER A 428 30.88 -13.45 1.34
N HIS A 429 30.78 -14.52 0.56
CA HIS A 429 29.61 -14.80 -0.27
C HIS A 429 28.88 -16.00 0.28
N ARG A 430 27.55 -15.96 0.23
CA ARG A 430 26.71 -17.10 0.51
C ARG A 430 25.58 -17.19 -0.51
N SER A 431 25.39 -18.38 -1.04
CA SER A 431 24.17 -18.72 -1.79
C SER A 431 22.99 -18.77 -0.82
N LEU A 432 21.88 -18.12 -1.17
CA LEU A 432 20.64 -18.25 -0.40
C LEU A 432 19.83 -19.51 -0.78
N ASN A 433 20.40 -20.38 -1.62
CA ASN A 433 19.83 -21.69 -1.94
C ASN A 433 20.01 -22.68 -0.75
N PRO A 434 18.94 -23.33 -0.26
CA PRO A 434 19.01 -24.29 0.86
C PRO A 434 19.95 -25.48 0.67
N ALA A 435 20.30 -25.83 -0.58
CA ALA A 435 21.18 -26.95 -0.91
C ALA A 435 22.69 -26.65 -0.68
N ASP A 436 23.11 -25.39 -0.78
CA ASP A 436 24.51 -24.94 -0.65
C ASP A 436 24.63 -23.89 0.47
N ASN A 437 24.49 -24.37 1.71
CA ASN A 437 24.37 -23.52 2.89
C ASN A 437 25.72 -23.20 3.55
N GLN A 438 26.74 -22.83 2.78
CA GLN A 438 28.10 -22.58 3.28
C GLN A 438 28.61 -21.19 2.87
N TRP A 439 29.34 -20.53 3.78
CA TRP A 439 30.01 -19.26 3.49
C TRP A 439 31.32 -19.49 2.75
N GLU A 440 31.54 -18.70 1.70
CA GLU A 440 32.80 -18.64 0.98
C GLU A 440 33.50 -17.31 1.28
N HIS A 441 34.72 -17.37 1.79
CA HIS A 441 35.51 -16.17 2.09
C HIS A 441 36.55 -15.93 1.02
N PHE A 442 36.59 -14.69 0.54
CA PHE A 442 37.56 -14.22 -0.41
C PHE A 442 38.35 -13.07 0.20
N THR A 443 39.66 -13.21 0.22
CA THR A 443 40.59 -12.13 0.49
C THR A 443 41.12 -11.59 -0.83
N LEU A 444 41.11 -10.27 -0.99
CA LEU A 444 41.94 -9.64 -2.01
C LEU A 444 43.38 -9.67 -1.52
N ASP A 445 44.11 -10.74 -1.86
CA ASP A 445 45.51 -10.89 -1.51
C ASP A 445 46.27 -9.62 -1.92
N SER A 446 46.92 -9.03 -0.92
CA SER A 446 47.59 -7.73 -0.92
C SER A 446 47.95 -7.23 -2.31
N PHE A 447 47.20 -6.23 -2.81
CA PHE A 447 47.76 -5.26 -3.75
C PHE A 447 49.13 -4.86 -3.21
N SER A 448 50.18 -5.05 -4.00
CA SER A 448 51.56 -4.75 -3.62
C SER A 448 51.65 -3.28 -3.18
N GLY A 449 51.52 -3.02 -1.87
CA GLY A 449 51.51 -1.65 -1.33
C GLY A 449 50.57 -1.38 -0.14
N GLY A 450 49.63 -2.27 0.23
CA GLY A 450 48.76 -2.04 1.40
C GLY A 450 47.66 -0.99 1.20
N LEU A 451 47.21 -0.82 -0.05
CA LEU A 451 46.29 0.24 -0.51
C LEU A 451 44.79 -0.03 -0.28
N LEU A 452 44.39 -1.11 0.38
CA LEU A 452 42.97 -1.50 0.54
C LEU A 452 42.40 -1.16 1.93
N SER A 453 43.07 -0.34 2.72
CA SER A 453 42.61 0.05 4.07
C SER A 453 41.42 1.01 4.08
N SER A 454 41.02 1.59 2.94
CA SER A 454 39.95 2.60 2.85
C SER A 454 39.13 2.48 1.55
N VAL A 455 38.19 1.54 1.52
CA VAL A 455 37.13 1.45 0.49
C VAL A 455 35.94 2.30 0.95
N ASN A 456 35.44 3.18 0.08
CA ASN A 456 34.32 4.08 0.38
C ASN A 456 32.97 3.44 0.01
N ASP A 457 32.89 2.74 -1.12
CA ASP A 457 31.66 2.15 -1.63
C ASP A 457 31.92 0.92 -2.53
N VAL A 458 30.92 0.05 -2.66
CA VAL A 458 30.96 -1.19 -3.45
C VAL A 458 29.62 -1.46 -4.12
N VAL A 459 29.57 -1.72 -5.43
CA VAL A 459 28.34 -2.10 -6.16
C VAL A 459 28.57 -3.26 -7.10
N ALA A 460 27.52 -4.04 -7.36
CA ALA A 460 27.57 -5.11 -8.36
C ALA A 460 27.78 -4.52 -9.76
N SER A 461 28.72 -5.10 -10.49
CA SER A 461 28.99 -4.74 -11.88
C SER A 461 28.01 -5.49 -12.81
N PRO A 462 27.43 -4.82 -13.83
CA PRO A 462 26.65 -5.49 -14.89
C PRO A 462 27.42 -6.60 -15.61
N GLU A 463 28.75 -6.57 -15.54
CA GLU A 463 29.68 -7.50 -16.16
C GLU A 463 30.04 -8.72 -15.28
N GLY A 464 29.42 -8.90 -14.11
CA GLY A 464 29.59 -10.09 -13.26
C GLY A 464 30.74 -10.00 -12.23
N GLY A 465 31.07 -8.79 -11.76
CA GLY A 465 32.06 -8.54 -10.72
C GLY A 465 31.58 -7.50 -9.69
N LEU A 466 32.52 -6.90 -8.95
CA LEU A 466 32.27 -5.81 -8.01
C LEU A 466 33.04 -4.55 -8.43
N TRP A 467 32.34 -3.43 -8.53
CA TRP A 467 32.97 -2.12 -8.54
C TRP A 467 33.25 -1.67 -7.11
N LEU A 468 34.46 -1.19 -6.86
CA LEU A 468 34.93 -0.70 -5.56
C LEU A 468 35.41 0.74 -5.73
N THR A 469 35.11 1.62 -4.80
CA THR A 469 35.74 2.95 -4.73
C THR A 469 36.67 3.01 -3.54
N ALA A 470 37.86 3.61 -3.69
CA ALA A 470 38.86 3.69 -2.63
C ALA A 470 39.37 5.13 -2.49
N SER A 471 39.75 5.50 -1.27
CA SER A 471 40.30 6.83 -0.95
C SER A 471 41.81 6.77 -0.74
N THR A 472 42.52 6.12 -1.68
CA THR A 472 44.00 6.13 -1.69
C THR A 472 44.54 7.09 -2.73
N GLY A 473 45.69 7.70 -2.47
CA GLY A 473 46.27 8.73 -3.34
C GLY A 473 46.61 8.29 -4.77
N GLU A 474 46.57 7.00 -5.09
CA GLU A 474 46.90 6.45 -6.41
C GLU A 474 45.73 5.70 -7.09
N VAL A 475 44.71 5.25 -6.33
CA VAL A 475 43.59 4.44 -6.85
C VAL A 475 42.26 4.93 -6.26
N PHE A 476 41.34 5.31 -7.14
CA PHE A 476 40.05 5.94 -6.78
C PHE A 476 38.82 5.07 -7.11
N ALA A 477 38.91 4.23 -8.14
CA ALA A 477 37.91 3.22 -8.47
C ALA A 477 38.57 1.93 -8.96
N MET A 478 37.98 0.77 -8.68
CA MET A 478 38.47 -0.53 -9.10
C MET A 478 37.30 -1.37 -9.60
N LEU A 479 37.51 -2.11 -10.68
CA LEU A 479 36.63 -3.20 -11.09
C LEU A 479 37.32 -4.52 -10.74
N ALA A 480 36.72 -5.28 -9.84
CA ALA A 480 37.18 -6.60 -9.42
C ALA A 480 36.25 -7.67 -10.00
N TYR A 481 36.79 -8.72 -10.59
CA TYR A 481 36.01 -9.87 -11.07
C TYR A 481 36.60 -11.16 -10.55
N LEU A 482 35.70 -12.08 -10.17
CA LEU A 482 36.06 -13.41 -9.73
C LEU A 482 36.23 -14.30 -10.96
N THR A 483 37.42 -14.83 -11.16
CA THR A 483 37.70 -15.76 -12.25
C THR A 483 37.08 -17.14 -11.96
N PRO A 484 36.88 -18.00 -12.97
CA PRO A 484 36.32 -19.35 -12.78
C PRO A 484 37.11 -20.25 -11.81
N ASP A 485 38.40 -19.96 -11.60
CA ASP A 485 39.29 -20.61 -10.63
C ASP A 485 39.31 -19.92 -9.25
N ARG A 486 38.36 -19.00 -9.00
CA ARG A 486 38.15 -18.28 -7.74
C ARG A 486 39.30 -17.36 -7.31
N HIS A 487 39.97 -16.74 -8.28
CA HIS A 487 40.92 -15.66 -8.04
C HIS A 487 40.33 -14.30 -8.43
N TRP A 488 40.72 -13.23 -7.73
CA TRP A 488 40.31 -11.88 -8.09
C TRP A 488 41.26 -11.30 -9.14
N GLU A 489 40.71 -10.89 -10.28
CA GLU A 489 41.39 -10.00 -11.20
C GLU A 489 40.83 -8.58 -11.01
N VAL A 490 41.72 -7.59 -10.86
CA VAL A 490 41.35 -6.21 -10.53
C VAL A 490 41.92 -5.25 -11.55
N SER A 491 41.09 -4.31 -12.03
CA SER A 491 41.52 -3.17 -12.84
C SER A 491 41.35 -1.88 -12.04
N SER A 492 42.44 -1.14 -11.81
CA SER A 492 42.43 0.12 -11.07
C SER A 492 42.35 1.35 -11.97
N LEU A 493 41.61 2.34 -11.51
CA LEU A 493 41.47 3.66 -12.12
C LEU A 493 42.02 4.71 -11.14
N GLY A 494 43.03 5.44 -11.59
CA GLY A 494 43.86 6.36 -10.80
C GLY A 494 44.38 7.53 -11.65
N GLU A 495 45.08 8.47 -11.03
CA GLU A 495 45.67 9.65 -11.69
C GLU A 495 46.48 9.25 -12.94
N ASP A 496 47.25 8.15 -12.85
CA ASP A 496 48.10 7.62 -13.93
C ASP A 496 47.35 7.20 -15.21
N ASN A 497 46.05 6.94 -15.09
CA ASN A 497 45.19 6.50 -16.21
C ASN A 497 44.17 7.58 -16.63
N GLY A 498 44.43 8.85 -16.26
CA GLY A 498 43.66 10.02 -16.69
C GLY A 498 42.45 10.35 -15.82
N TRP A 499 42.42 9.88 -14.58
CA TRP A 499 41.32 10.15 -13.64
C TRP A 499 41.32 11.61 -13.15
N PRO A 500 40.19 12.36 -13.22
CA PRO A 500 40.14 13.78 -12.85
C PRO A 500 39.87 14.01 -11.35
N PHE A 501 39.66 12.95 -10.57
CA PHE A 501 39.22 13.05 -9.18
C PHE A 501 40.22 12.47 -8.20
N ASN A 502 40.28 13.07 -7.03
CA ASN A 502 41.06 12.53 -5.92
C ASN A 502 40.15 11.80 -4.91
N TYR A 503 38.85 11.67 -5.24
CA TYR A 503 37.81 11.06 -4.40
C TYR A 503 36.56 10.76 -5.24
N VAL A 504 36.07 9.50 -5.18
CA VAL A 504 34.77 9.07 -5.72
C VAL A 504 33.89 8.68 -4.54
N ARG A 505 32.69 9.26 -4.47
CA ARG A 505 31.77 9.08 -3.35
C ARG A 505 30.74 7.98 -3.61
N GLU A 506 30.24 7.90 -4.83
CA GLU A 506 29.16 6.98 -5.20
C GLU A 506 29.27 6.55 -6.66
N ILE A 507 28.77 5.35 -6.94
CA ILE A 507 28.66 4.77 -8.27
C ILE A 507 27.26 4.19 -8.48
N LEU A 508 26.67 4.45 -9.63
CA LEU A 508 25.36 3.91 -10.03
C LEU A 508 25.45 3.37 -11.47
N VAL A 509 24.69 2.33 -11.77
CA VAL A 509 24.39 1.93 -13.15
C VAL A 509 22.91 2.17 -13.40
N ASP A 510 22.56 2.99 -14.39
CA ASP A 510 21.16 3.30 -14.72
C ASP A 510 20.48 2.20 -15.56
N ASP A 511 19.17 2.35 -15.79
CA ASP A 511 18.33 1.38 -16.51
C ASP A 511 18.72 1.19 -17.98
N LEU A 512 19.46 2.15 -18.54
CA LEU A 512 20.00 2.10 -19.90
C LEU A 512 21.41 1.49 -19.94
N GLY A 513 21.94 1.08 -18.78
CA GLY A 513 23.27 0.52 -18.61
C GLY A 513 24.39 1.56 -18.63
N ASN A 514 24.12 2.84 -18.40
CA ASN A 514 25.20 3.82 -18.25
C ASN A 514 25.78 3.76 -16.84
N ILE A 515 27.10 3.89 -16.75
CA ILE A 515 27.83 4.00 -15.49
C ILE A 515 27.91 5.49 -15.12
N TRP A 516 27.46 5.79 -13.92
CA TRP A 516 27.50 7.11 -13.29
C TRP A 516 28.48 7.09 -12.12
N LEU A 517 29.35 8.10 -12.05
CA LEU A 517 30.32 8.26 -10.98
C LEU A 517 30.26 9.67 -10.41
N ALA A 518 29.95 9.75 -9.13
CA ALA A 518 29.91 11.00 -8.38
C ALA A 518 31.28 11.31 -7.76
N GLY A 519 31.89 12.40 -8.21
CA GLY A 519 33.10 12.97 -7.62
C GLY A 519 32.82 14.31 -6.91
N TYR A 520 33.86 14.93 -6.35
CA TYR A 520 33.75 16.30 -5.85
C TYR A 520 33.65 17.28 -7.03
N ARG A 521 32.54 18.04 -7.11
CA ARG A 521 32.16 19.03 -8.15
C ARG A 521 31.73 18.48 -9.51
N TYR A 522 31.90 17.21 -9.78
CA TYR A 522 31.63 16.64 -11.09
C TYR A 522 30.95 15.29 -11.02
N LEU A 523 30.06 15.04 -11.98
CA LEU A 523 29.44 13.77 -12.26
C LEU A 523 29.97 13.26 -13.59
N LEU A 524 30.46 12.01 -13.63
CA LEU A 524 30.85 11.37 -14.89
C LEU A 524 29.79 10.36 -15.32
N GLN A 525 29.48 10.38 -16.61
CA GLN A 525 28.59 9.41 -17.25
C GLN A 525 29.36 8.68 -18.35
N ARG A 526 29.16 7.37 -18.48
CA ARG A 526 29.63 6.61 -19.63
C ARG A 526 28.67 5.47 -19.99
N PRO A 527 28.34 5.26 -21.27
CA PRO A 527 27.61 4.06 -21.70
C PRO A 527 28.40 2.77 -21.42
N ALA A 528 27.78 1.73 -20.85
CA ALA A 528 28.43 0.43 -20.70
C ALA A 528 28.69 -0.20 -22.08
N SER A 529 29.95 -0.35 -22.42
CA SER A 529 30.39 -1.13 -23.58
C SER A 529 31.56 -2.01 -23.15
N THR A 530 31.48 -3.29 -23.48
CA THR A 530 32.27 -4.44 -22.96
C THR A 530 33.80 -4.31 -22.95
N LEU A 531 34.41 -4.99 -21.97
CA LEU A 531 35.84 -5.11 -21.56
C LEU A 531 36.34 -4.03 -20.58
N PRO A 532 37.26 -4.38 -19.66
CA PRO A 532 37.45 -3.65 -18.40
C PRO A 532 37.83 -2.20 -18.61
N VAL A 533 37.28 -1.34 -17.77
CA VAL A 533 37.62 0.08 -17.73
C VAL A 533 39.03 0.21 -17.18
N ARG A 534 39.99 0.47 -18.06
CA ARG A 534 41.41 0.60 -17.69
C ARG A 534 41.93 2.04 -17.71
N ARG A 535 41.16 2.99 -18.24
CA ARG A 535 41.48 4.43 -18.30
C ARG A 535 40.25 5.28 -18.60
N ILE A 536 40.34 6.58 -18.33
CA ILE A 536 39.39 7.55 -18.88
C ILE A 536 39.73 7.82 -20.35
N ASP A 537 38.69 7.88 -21.18
CA ASP A 537 38.75 8.22 -22.58
C ASP A 537 37.54 9.06 -22.99
N SER A 538 37.43 9.38 -24.28
CA SER A 538 36.39 10.25 -24.84
C SER A 538 34.96 9.73 -24.68
N ARG A 539 34.74 8.54 -24.12
CA ARG A 539 33.40 7.98 -23.85
C ARG A 539 32.84 8.46 -22.51
N TRP A 540 33.67 9.01 -21.63
CA TRP A 540 33.21 9.66 -20.42
C TRP A 540 32.75 11.09 -20.71
N GLN A 541 31.52 11.38 -20.36
CA GLN A 541 30.99 12.74 -20.33
C GLN A 541 31.11 13.28 -18.92
N GLN A 542 31.59 14.51 -18.79
CA GLN A 542 31.76 15.20 -17.52
C GLN A 542 30.69 16.29 -17.39
N ILE A 543 29.96 16.25 -16.28
CA ILE A 543 28.93 17.21 -15.92
C ILE A 543 29.42 17.96 -14.69
N ASN A 544 29.38 19.30 -14.73
CA ASN A 544 29.78 20.15 -13.62
C ASN A 544 28.58 20.43 -12.73
N MET A 545 28.67 20.08 -11.45
CA MET A 545 27.57 20.25 -10.49
C MET A 545 27.20 21.73 -10.30
N ALA A 546 28.17 22.64 -10.44
CA ALA A 546 27.91 24.07 -10.37
C ALA A 546 26.98 24.58 -11.49
N ASP A 547 26.95 23.89 -12.64
CA ASP A 547 26.06 24.26 -13.75
C ASP A 547 24.60 23.90 -13.45
N LEU A 548 24.36 23.03 -12.47
CA LEU A 548 23.04 22.66 -11.97
C LEU A 548 22.54 23.62 -10.88
N GLY A 549 23.38 24.54 -10.40
CA GLY A 549 23.04 25.46 -9.29
C GLY A 549 22.92 24.76 -7.93
N LEU A 550 23.37 23.51 -7.84
CA LEU A 550 23.28 22.65 -6.67
C LEU A 550 24.68 22.45 -6.06
N GLY A 551 24.73 21.95 -4.83
CA GLY A 551 25.95 21.81 -4.05
C GLY A 551 27.04 21.00 -4.77
N ASN A 552 28.30 21.22 -4.40
CA ASN A 552 29.45 20.59 -5.07
C ASN A 552 29.57 19.07 -4.82
N THR A 553 28.66 18.46 -4.05
CA THR A 553 28.78 17.07 -3.62
C THR A 553 27.46 16.36 -3.84
N VAL A 554 27.53 15.24 -4.57
CA VAL A 554 26.43 14.28 -4.71
C VAL A 554 26.54 13.29 -3.54
N ASN A 555 25.46 13.13 -2.81
CA ASN A 555 25.34 12.30 -1.62
C ASN A 555 24.71 10.93 -1.94
N SER A 556 23.75 10.90 -2.86
CA SER A 556 23.09 9.69 -3.38
C SER A 556 22.63 9.87 -4.84
N MET A 557 22.54 8.79 -5.61
CA MET A 557 22.03 8.74 -6.98
C MET A 557 21.01 7.62 -7.13
N LEU A 558 19.93 7.88 -7.87
CA LEU A 558 18.85 6.91 -8.09
C LEU A 558 18.37 6.95 -9.54
N ALA A 559 18.34 5.80 -10.21
CA ALA A 559 17.74 5.66 -11.54
C ALA A 559 16.21 5.66 -11.40
N ASP A 560 15.52 6.27 -12.35
CA ASP A 560 14.09 6.58 -12.24
C ASP A 560 13.17 5.54 -12.90
N GLY A 561 13.72 4.46 -13.47
CA GLY A 561 12.97 3.40 -14.14
C GLY A 561 12.54 3.71 -15.57
N GLU A 562 12.61 4.97 -16.00
CA GLU A 562 12.19 5.43 -17.33
C GLU A 562 13.35 6.00 -18.18
N GLY A 563 14.58 5.93 -17.66
CA GLY A 563 15.80 6.39 -18.33
C GLY A 563 16.26 7.79 -17.93
N GLY A 564 15.67 8.38 -16.88
CA GLY A 564 16.17 9.55 -16.19
C GLY A 564 16.95 9.22 -14.91
N LEU A 565 17.38 10.26 -14.20
CA LEU A 565 18.30 10.14 -13.05
C LEU A 565 18.00 11.18 -11.97
N TRP A 566 17.87 10.74 -10.73
CA TRP A 566 17.80 11.59 -9.54
C TRP A 566 19.17 11.69 -8.85
N LEU A 567 19.51 12.89 -8.38
CA LEU A 567 20.72 13.21 -7.64
C LEU A 567 20.37 13.90 -6.32
N ALA A 568 20.69 13.28 -5.20
CA ALA A 568 20.75 13.93 -3.90
C ALA A 568 22.06 14.69 -3.77
N THR A 569 22.02 15.96 -3.39
CA THR A 569 23.22 16.78 -3.24
C THR A 569 23.30 17.42 -1.86
N SER A 570 24.44 18.06 -1.56
CA SER A 570 24.61 18.84 -0.34
C SER A 570 23.79 20.14 -0.29
N ASP A 571 23.12 20.52 -1.38
CA ASP A 571 22.35 21.76 -1.48
C ASP A 571 21.21 21.62 -2.51
N GLY A 572 20.37 20.60 -2.31
CA GLY A 572 19.14 20.31 -3.05
C GLY A 572 19.18 18.96 -3.77
N LEU A 573 18.11 18.68 -4.51
CA LEU A 573 17.92 17.50 -5.35
C LEU A 573 17.94 17.90 -6.83
N ALA A 574 18.43 17.04 -7.71
CA ALA A 574 18.37 17.23 -9.16
C ALA A 574 17.68 16.06 -9.83
N HIS A 575 16.86 16.31 -10.84
CA HIS A 575 16.34 15.29 -11.75
C HIS A 575 16.79 15.58 -13.18
N ARG A 576 17.23 14.54 -13.88
CA ARG A 576 17.49 14.54 -15.31
C ARG A 576 16.43 13.72 -16.01
N ASP A 577 15.67 14.34 -16.90
CA ASP A 577 14.70 13.62 -17.72
C ASP A 577 15.36 12.85 -18.88
N THR A 578 14.55 12.06 -19.59
CA THR A 578 14.95 11.26 -20.76
C THR A 578 15.44 12.11 -21.94
N GLN A 579 15.14 13.41 -21.96
CA GLN A 579 15.62 14.37 -22.95
C GLN A 579 16.96 15.03 -22.55
N ASN A 580 17.54 14.62 -21.41
CA ASN A 580 18.75 15.16 -20.79
C ASN A 580 18.60 16.58 -20.22
N THR A 581 17.38 17.00 -19.90
CA THR A 581 17.11 18.28 -19.24
C THR A 581 17.18 18.11 -17.74
N TRP A 582 17.86 19.04 -17.06
CA TRP A 582 18.00 19.04 -15.61
C TRP A 582 16.99 20.00 -14.95
N ARG A 583 16.42 19.57 -13.82
CA ARG A 583 15.60 20.39 -12.92
C ARG A 583 16.11 20.22 -11.49
N SER A 584 16.13 21.30 -10.72
CA SER A 584 16.60 21.33 -9.34
C SER A 584 15.44 21.55 -8.36
N PHE A 585 15.55 20.95 -7.18
CA PHE A 585 14.56 21.02 -6.11
C PHE A 585 15.23 21.36 -4.78
N ASP A 586 14.60 22.24 -4.01
CA ASP A 586 15.09 22.76 -2.73
C ASP A 586 13.93 23.03 -1.75
N ASP A 587 14.26 23.58 -0.59
CA ASP A 587 13.33 24.00 0.46
C ASP A 587 12.36 25.09 0.01
N VAL A 588 12.68 25.85 -1.05
CA VAL A 588 11.84 26.93 -1.56
C VAL A 588 10.83 26.43 -2.60
N ASN A 589 11.26 25.59 -3.55
CA ASN A 589 10.44 25.18 -4.68
C ASN A 589 9.76 23.82 -4.51
N ALA A 590 10.30 22.97 -3.63
CA ALA A 590 9.80 21.64 -3.32
C ALA A 590 9.48 21.49 -1.82
N GLY A 591 9.77 22.49 -1.00
CA GLY A 591 9.48 22.41 0.44
C GLY A 591 10.27 21.31 1.14
N LEU A 592 11.43 20.92 0.61
CA LEU A 592 12.27 19.88 1.23
C LEU A 592 12.60 20.25 2.69
N PRO A 593 12.58 19.31 3.65
CA PRO A 593 12.88 19.59 5.06
C PRO A 593 14.30 20.15 5.29
N SER A 594 15.20 19.86 4.35
CA SER A 594 16.56 20.40 4.30
C SER A 594 17.07 20.32 2.86
N ASN A 595 17.91 21.29 2.47
CA ASN A 595 18.65 21.21 1.20
C ASN A 595 19.83 20.23 1.27
N TYR A 596 20.23 19.80 2.47
CA TYR A 596 21.20 18.71 2.57
C TYR A 596 20.47 17.38 2.43
N ILE A 597 20.60 16.72 1.29
CA ILE A 597 19.90 15.46 1.00
C ILE A 597 20.84 14.28 1.24
N ASP A 598 20.51 13.39 2.17
CA ASP A 598 21.39 12.28 2.56
C ASP A 598 21.26 11.07 1.63
N GLY A 599 20.05 10.76 1.19
CA GLY A 599 19.78 9.56 0.39
C GLY A 599 18.46 9.61 -0.38
N LEU A 600 18.34 8.68 -1.33
CA LEU A 600 17.18 8.49 -2.21
C LEU A 600 16.76 7.03 -2.20
N GLN A 601 15.46 6.78 -2.29
CA GLN A 601 14.90 5.43 -2.40
C GLN A 601 13.61 5.42 -3.23
N THR A 602 13.35 4.35 -3.98
CA THR A 602 12.06 4.10 -4.65
C THR A 602 11.10 3.32 -3.75
N GLY A 603 9.84 3.76 -3.66
CA GLY A 603 8.74 2.98 -3.09
C GLY A 603 8.16 1.97 -4.10
N ASP A 604 7.32 1.03 -3.63
CA ASP A 604 6.74 -0.03 -4.47
C ASP A 604 5.72 0.46 -5.51
N ALA A 605 5.07 1.59 -5.26
CA ALA A 605 4.21 2.26 -6.23
C ALA A 605 5.00 3.12 -7.25
N GLY A 606 6.34 3.03 -7.23
CA GLY A 606 7.23 3.80 -8.07
C GLY A 606 7.43 5.23 -7.58
N ASP A 607 7.21 5.50 -6.28
CA ASP A 607 7.33 6.83 -5.67
C ASP A 607 8.79 7.16 -5.36
N LEU A 608 9.12 8.45 -5.27
CA LEU A 608 10.45 8.88 -4.82
C LEU A 608 10.41 9.29 -3.36
N TRP A 609 11.29 8.67 -2.58
CA TRP A 609 11.56 8.99 -1.18
C TRP A 609 12.94 9.60 -1.03
N VAL A 610 13.01 10.64 -0.19
CA VAL A 610 14.18 11.47 0.02
C VAL A 610 14.41 11.60 1.51
N ASN A 611 15.57 11.18 2.03
CA ASN A 611 15.91 11.43 3.43
C ASN A 611 16.86 12.61 3.58
N THR A 612 16.63 13.39 4.64
CA THR A 612 17.42 14.55 5.01
C THR A 612 17.70 14.54 6.52
N PRO A 613 18.62 15.38 7.04
CA PRO A 613 18.86 15.50 8.47
C PRO A 613 17.65 16.03 9.27
N ASN A 614 16.65 16.60 8.59
CA ASN A 614 15.49 17.26 9.18
C ASN A 614 14.16 16.53 8.89
N GLY A 615 14.22 15.28 8.45
CA GLY A 615 13.05 14.48 8.08
C GLY A 615 13.13 13.98 6.64
N LEU A 616 12.06 13.35 6.19
CA LEU A 616 11.87 12.79 4.87
C LEU A 616 11.04 13.73 3.98
N ALA A 617 11.23 13.61 2.68
CA ALA A 617 10.30 14.13 1.69
C ALA A 617 9.92 13.00 0.73
N TYR A 618 8.70 13.06 0.21
CA TYR A 618 8.28 12.12 -0.81
C TYR A 618 7.37 12.77 -1.85
N ILE A 619 7.31 12.17 -3.04
CA ILE A 619 6.44 12.58 -4.13
C ILE A 619 5.85 11.33 -4.80
N ASP A 620 4.53 11.36 -4.99
CA ASP A 620 3.75 10.27 -5.59
C ASP A 620 4.19 10.08 -7.06
N SER A 621 4.65 8.86 -7.40
CA SER A 621 5.08 8.40 -8.73
C SER A 621 6.22 9.18 -9.42
N ILE A 622 7.34 8.48 -9.66
CA ILE A 622 8.47 8.89 -10.48
C ILE A 622 8.09 8.98 -11.98
N ALA A 623 7.06 8.26 -12.42
CA ALA A 623 6.65 8.10 -13.82
C ALA A 623 5.85 9.31 -14.39
N HIS A 624 5.53 10.30 -13.57
CA HIS A 624 4.86 11.51 -14.04
C HIS A 624 5.82 12.68 -14.03
N HIS A 625 6.40 12.97 -15.21
CA HIS A 625 7.18 14.14 -15.63
C HIS A 625 6.69 15.54 -15.16
N GLN A 626 5.66 15.61 -14.34
CA GLN A 626 5.24 16.81 -13.64
C GLN A 626 6.09 16.98 -12.38
N THR A 627 7.18 17.71 -12.53
CA THR A 627 7.90 18.37 -11.42
C THR A 627 7.07 19.45 -10.70
N GLY A 628 5.74 19.30 -10.71
CA GLY A 628 4.73 20.10 -10.05
C GLY A 628 3.76 19.27 -9.19
N GLY A 629 4.05 17.97 -8.97
CA GLY A 629 3.41 17.20 -7.90
C GLY A 629 3.68 17.82 -6.53
N SER A 630 2.73 17.73 -5.61
CA SER A 630 2.91 18.27 -4.26
C SER A 630 3.87 17.38 -3.48
N TRP A 631 5.09 17.86 -3.30
CA TRP A 631 6.01 17.28 -2.32
C TRP A 631 5.37 17.26 -0.95
N LYS A 632 5.48 16.12 -0.29
CA LYS A 632 5.02 15.94 1.08
C LYS A 632 6.23 15.72 1.96
N THR A 633 6.27 16.42 3.08
CA THR A 633 7.33 16.31 4.08
C THR A 633 6.86 15.47 5.24
N ILE A 634 7.74 14.60 5.72
CA ILE A 634 7.49 13.68 6.83
C ILE A 634 8.59 13.94 7.86
N ASP A 635 8.24 14.45 9.03
CA ASP A 635 9.14 14.76 10.12
C ASP A 635 8.48 14.38 11.46
N THR A 636 9.23 14.48 12.55
CA THR A 636 8.75 14.24 13.92
C THR A 636 7.61 15.16 14.36
N GLU A 637 7.39 16.29 13.68
CA GLU A 637 6.29 17.21 14.01
C GLU A 637 4.98 16.80 13.33
N ASN A 638 5.05 16.06 12.21
CA ASN A 638 3.90 15.72 11.38
C ASN A 638 3.72 14.21 11.12
N SER A 639 4.57 13.37 11.71
CA SER A 639 4.53 11.92 11.56
C SER A 639 5.14 11.19 12.76
N ASN A 640 4.97 9.86 12.74
CA ASN A 640 5.58 8.90 13.66
C ASN A 640 7.08 8.70 13.58
N LEU A 641 7.75 9.43 12.70
CA LEU A 641 9.18 9.30 12.58
C LEU A 641 9.82 9.52 13.97
N PRO A 642 10.57 8.55 14.54
CA PRO A 642 11.05 8.65 15.92
C PRO A 642 12.04 9.81 16.10
N THR A 643 12.68 10.22 15.01
CA THR A 643 13.68 11.27 14.93
C THR A 643 13.75 11.81 13.51
N ASN A 644 13.98 13.10 13.35
CA ASN A 644 14.18 13.72 12.03
C ASN A 644 15.44 13.21 11.32
N ASN A 645 16.35 12.59 12.05
CA ASN A 645 17.63 12.16 11.55
C ASN A 645 17.55 10.71 11.01
N VAL A 646 17.17 10.59 9.75
CA VAL A 646 17.12 9.31 9.03
C VAL A 646 18.40 9.15 8.22
N PHE A 647 19.19 8.13 8.55
CA PHE A 647 20.47 7.88 7.91
C PHE A 647 20.35 7.10 6.60
N SER A 648 19.37 6.19 6.51
CA SER A 648 19.12 5.41 5.30
C SER A 648 17.68 4.88 5.27
N MET A 649 17.22 4.56 4.06
CA MET A 649 15.89 4.02 3.79
C MET A 649 16.00 2.80 2.88
N TYR A 650 15.13 1.83 3.07
CA TYR A 650 15.10 0.60 2.27
C TYR A 650 13.66 0.22 1.97
N ASN A 651 13.37 -0.08 0.71
CA ASN A 651 12.07 -0.62 0.34
C ASN A 651 11.94 -2.07 0.81
N ASP A 652 10.78 -2.42 1.36
CA ASP A 652 10.48 -3.75 1.90
C ASP A 652 9.86 -4.72 0.86
N GLY A 653 9.39 -4.23 -0.28
CA GLY A 653 8.74 -5.01 -1.33
C GLY A 653 7.27 -5.42 -1.03
N ASP A 654 6.68 -4.89 0.04
CA ASP A 654 5.32 -5.17 0.52
C ASP A 654 4.44 -3.91 0.64
N GLY A 655 4.90 -2.77 0.11
CA GLY A 655 4.24 -1.48 0.18
C GLY A 655 4.69 -0.64 1.38
N GLY A 656 5.96 -0.72 1.77
CA GLY A 656 6.52 0.03 2.89
C GLY A 656 8.02 0.35 2.76
N LEU A 657 8.58 1.08 3.75
CA LEU A 657 10.00 1.40 3.85
C LEU A 657 10.55 1.13 5.25
N TRP A 658 11.68 0.44 5.34
CA TRP A 658 12.51 0.42 6.53
C TRP A 658 13.39 1.67 6.62
N LEU A 659 13.54 2.19 7.83
CA LEU A 659 14.27 3.40 8.16
C LEU A 659 15.34 3.11 9.21
N ASP A 660 16.58 3.53 8.93
CA ASP A 660 17.65 3.57 9.92
C ASP A 660 17.77 4.97 10.51
N THR A 661 17.69 5.09 11.83
CA THR A 661 17.60 6.39 12.52
C THR A 661 18.53 6.45 13.73
N ASP A 662 18.81 7.66 14.24
CA ASP A 662 19.66 7.80 15.44
C ASP A 662 19.02 7.31 16.76
N LEU A 663 17.75 6.92 16.72
CA LEU A 663 17.01 6.31 17.83
C LEU A 663 16.65 4.84 17.59
N GLY A 664 17.13 4.22 16.50
CA GLY A 664 16.89 2.82 16.18
C GLY A 664 16.23 2.60 14.80
N PHE A 665 15.72 1.39 14.59
CA PHE A 665 15.15 0.96 13.31
C PHE A 665 13.62 1.15 13.30
N GLY A 666 13.10 1.80 12.27
CA GLY A 666 11.67 2.03 12.08
C GLY A 666 11.16 1.40 10.79
N HIS A 667 9.86 1.12 10.72
CA HIS A 667 9.19 0.67 9.50
C HIS A 667 8.02 1.59 9.18
N LEU A 668 8.02 2.17 7.98
CA LEU A 668 6.87 2.84 7.39
C LEU A 668 6.07 1.79 6.62
N SER A 669 4.90 1.41 7.12
CA SER A 669 3.94 0.64 6.33
C SER A 669 2.96 1.60 5.66
N PHE A 670 2.84 1.53 4.33
CA PHE A 670 1.77 2.23 3.62
C PHE A 670 0.59 1.27 3.54
N ASN A 671 -0.18 1.15 4.63
CA ASN A 671 -1.47 0.46 4.61
C ASN A 671 -2.38 1.18 3.60
N PHE A 672 -2.34 0.76 2.35
CA PHE A 672 -3.52 0.84 1.51
C PHE A 672 -4.44 -0.26 2.03
N ASP A 673 -5.49 0.14 2.74
CA ASP A 673 -6.63 -0.73 3.00
C ASP A 673 -7.27 -1.04 1.64
N LEU A 674 -6.70 -2.03 0.94
CA LEU A 674 -7.18 -2.54 -0.33
C LEU A 674 -8.62 -3.04 -0.19
N ASP A 675 -9.03 -3.44 1.01
CA ASP A 675 -10.40 -3.84 1.30
C ASP A 675 -11.39 -2.68 1.12
N ASP A 676 -11.03 -1.44 1.45
CA ASP A 676 -11.91 -0.28 1.24
C ASP A 676 -11.94 0.16 -0.23
N GLU A 677 -10.81 0.17 -0.95
CA GLU A 677 -10.78 0.52 -2.39
C GLU A 677 -11.38 -0.57 -3.31
N ILE A 678 -11.30 -1.85 -2.91
CA ILE A 678 -11.85 -2.99 -3.65
C ILE A 678 -13.27 -3.36 -3.17
N SER A 679 -13.78 -2.70 -2.11
CA SER A 679 -15.16 -2.90 -1.64
C SER A 679 -16.19 -2.28 -2.59
N GLY A 680 -16.66 -3.09 -3.53
CA GLY A 680 -17.74 -2.65 -4.41
C GLY A 680 -18.12 -3.71 -5.44
N LYS A 681 -19.39 -3.73 -5.82
CA LYS A 681 -19.80 -4.45 -7.03
C LYS A 681 -19.16 -3.79 -8.24
N ARG A 682 -18.64 -4.58 -9.15
CA ARG A 682 -18.02 -4.11 -10.39
C ARG A 682 -18.50 -4.98 -11.54
N ALA A 683 -18.45 -4.43 -12.74
CA ALA A 683 -18.82 -5.14 -13.94
C ALA A 683 -18.02 -4.60 -15.12
N ALA A 684 -17.65 -5.48 -16.03
CA ALA A 684 -17.06 -5.14 -17.31
C ALA A 684 -17.71 -5.96 -18.43
N ILE A 685 -17.77 -5.38 -19.63
CA ILE A 685 -18.26 -6.01 -20.85
C ILE A 685 -17.14 -5.97 -21.88
N ILE A 686 -16.87 -7.12 -22.50
CA ILE A 686 -15.97 -7.21 -23.66
C ILE A 686 -16.79 -7.77 -24.82
N ILE A 687 -16.91 -7.01 -25.91
CA ILE A 687 -17.60 -7.44 -27.13
C ILE A 687 -16.56 -7.68 -28.21
N HIS A 688 -16.41 -8.95 -28.58
CA HIS A 688 -15.52 -9.42 -29.62
C HIS A 688 -16.34 -9.88 -30.83
N ALA A 689 -16.46 -9.01 -31.83
CA ALA A 689 -17.18 -9.28 -33.08
C ALA A 689 -16.31 -9.94 -34.16
N ARG A 690 -16.96 -10.66 -35.09
CA ARG A 690 -16.27 -11.31 -36.23
C ARG A 690 -15.60 -10.25 -37.11
N PRO A 691 -14.34 -10.45 -37.57
CA PRO A 691 -13.69 -9.54 -38.52
C PRO A 691 -14.22 -9.71 -39.95
N GLN A 692 -14.19 -8.63 -40.74
CA GLN A 692 -14.60 -8.65 -42.14
C GLN A 692 -13.67 -9.52 -42.97
N SER A 693 -14.24 -10.51 -43.69
CA SER A 693 -13.56 -11.58 -44.44
C SER A 693 -12.06 -11.36 -44.68
N GLY A 694 -11.27 -11.78 -43.69
CA GLY A 694 -9.84 -11.49 -43.56
C GLY A 694 -8.99 -12.73 -43.61
N SER A 695 -7.70 -12.58 -43.92
CA SER A 695 -6.73 -13.65 -43.69
C SER A 695 -6.73 -14.08 -42.22
N ASP A 696 -6.30 -15.32 -41.91
CA ASP A 696 -6.17 -15.84 -40.53
C ASP A 696 -5.46 -14.87 -39.56
N LYS A 697 -4.62 -13.97 -40.08
CA LYS A 697 -3.95 -12.92 -39.30
C LYS A 697 -4.90 -11.93 -38.63
N GLN A 698 -6.00 -11.54 -39.26
CA GLN A 698 -6.92 -10.55 -38.71
C GLN A 698 -7.72 -11.11 -37.52
N HIS A 699 -8.04 -12.41 -37.55
CA HIS A 699 -8.65 -13.11 -36.42
C HIS A 699 -7.71 -13.09 -35.20
N ILE A 700 -6.44 -13.48 -35.39
CA ILE A 700 -5.43 -13.55 -34.31
C ILE A 700 -5.15 -12.18 -33.67
N ILE A 701 -5.18 -11.10 -34.46
CA ILE A 701 -4.95 -9.75 -33.93
C ILE A 701 -6.09 -9.34 -32.99
N ARG A 702 -7.35 -9.62 -33.33
CA ARG A 702 -8.49 -9.29 -32.47
C ARG A 702 -8.56 -10.13 -31.20
N ASP A 703 -8.18 -11.39 -31.30
CA ASP A 703 -8.03 -12.27 -30.14
C ASP A 703 -7.06 -11.63 -29.13
N ARG A 704 -5.87 -11.18 -29.60
CA ARG A 704 -4.86 -10.53 -28.76
C ARG A 704 -5.32 -9.23 -28.09
N ILE A 705 -6.11 -8.42 -28.79
CA ILE A 705 -6.60 -7.15 -28.24
C ILE A 705 -7.64 -7.43 -27.15
N SER A 706 -8.58 -8.34 -27.43
CA SER A 706 -9.62 -8.72 -26.47
C SER A 706 -9.02 -9.42 -25.24
N GLY A 707 -7.98 -10.24 -25.44
CA GLY A 707 -7.20 -10.85 -24.35
C GLY A 707 -6.50 -9.81 -23.47
N ALA A 708 -5.85 -8.80 -24.07
CA ALA A 708 -5.18 -7.75 -23.31
C ALA A 708 -6.14 -6.91 -22.45
N VAL A 709 -7.38 -6.70 -22.91
CA VAL A 709 -8.45 -6.08 -22.12
C VAL A 709 -8.83 -6.97 -20.95
N TYR A 710 -9.10 -8.25 -21.18
CA TYR A 710 -9.49 -9.22 -20.15
C TYR A 710 -8.43 -9.35 -19.05
N ASP A 711 -7.19 -9.58 -19.44
CA ASP A 711 -6.05 -9.65 -18.54
C ASP A 711 -5.88 -8.35 -17.74
N GLY A 712 -6.06 -7.19 -18.37
CA GLY A 712 -5.95 -5.90 -17.69
C GLY A 712 -6.98 -5.74 -16.59
N LEU A 713 -8.21 -6.21 -16.82
CA LEU A 713 -9.26 -6.26 -15.80
C LEU A 713 -8.92 -7.27 -14.71
N SER A 714 -8.53 -8.49 -15.08
CA SER A 714 -8.21 -9.58 -14.15
C SER A 714 -7.05 -9.23 -13.21
N GLU A 715 -5.96 -8.67 -13.75
CA GLU A 715 -4.77 -8.23 -12.98
C GLU A 715 -5.07 -7.01 -12.11
N ARG A 716 -6.15 -6.31 -12.40
CA ARG A 716 -6.73 -5.26 -11.55
C ARG A 716 -7.89 -5.79 -10.73
N TYR A 717 -7.85 -7.07 -10.37
CA TYR A 717 -8.74 -7.77 -9.44
C TYR A 717 -10.20 -7.91 -9.88
N TYR A 718 -10.58 -7.63 -11.13
CA TYR A 718 -11.90 -8.06 -11.61
C TYR A 718 -11.95 -9.58 -11.62
N LYS A 719 -12.92 -10.17 -10.92
CA LYS A 719 -13.13 -11.62 -10.91
C LYS A 719 -13.78 -12.02 -12.23
N ASN A 720 -13.68 -13.30 -12.60
CA ASN A 720 -14.32 -13.80 -13.82
C ASN A 720 -15.83 -13.49 -13.86
N ASP A 721 -16.52 -13.59 -12.73
CA ASP A 721 -17.96 -13.27 -12.63
C ASP A 721 -18.27 -11.76 -12.73
N ASP A 722 -17.24 -10.90 -12.65
CA ASP A 722 -17.35 -9.46 -12.86
C ASP A 722 -17.22 -9.10 -14.36
N ILE A 723 -16.83 -10.02 -15.25
CA ILE A 723 -16.55 -9.74 -16.66
C ILE A 723 -17.48 -10.56 -17.56
N TYR A 724 -18.26 -9.87 -18.40
CA TYR A 724 -19.06 -10.50 -19.45
C TYR A 724 -18.32 -10.46 -20.79
N PHE A 725 -17.73 -11.59 -21.20
CA PHE A 725 -16.96 -11.71 -22.43
C PHE A 725 -17.81 -12.23 -23.60
N LEU A 726 -18.48 -11.34 -24.33
CA LEU A 726 -19.26 -11.72 -25.50
C LEU A 726 -18.40 -11.92 -26.75
N SER A 727 -18.21 -13.17 -27.18
CA SER A 727 -17.44 -13.50 -28.38
C SER A 727 -18.24 -14.23 -29.46
N TYR A 728 -17.94 -13.92 -30.73
CA TYR A 728 -18.41 -14.70 -31.89
C TYR A 728 -17.78 -16.10 -31.95
N LYS A 729 -16.68 -16.31 -31.23
CA LYS A 729 -15.89 -17.54 -31.23
C LYS A 729 -15.96 -18.18 -29.83
N PRO A 730 -16.30 -19.48 -29.73
CA PRO A 730 -16.49 -20.14 -28.45
C PRO A 730 -15.19 -20.64 -27.79
N ASP A 731 -14.11 -20.72 -28.58
CA ASP A 731 -12.78 -21.16 -28.22
C ASP A 731 -11.83 -19.94 -28.15
N MET A 732 -12.17 -18.99 -27.26
CA MET A 732 -11.35 -17.81 -27.01
C MET A 732 -10.11 -18.16 -26.20
N ASP A 733 -9.01 -17.56 -26.65
CA ASP A 733 -7.69 -17.58 -26.06
C ASP A 733 -7.38 -16.16 -25.58
N VAL A 734 -7.72 -15.87 -24.32
CA VAL A 734 -7.52 -14.55 -23.71
C VAL A 734 -6.09 -14.35 -23.20
N ASN A 735 -5.37 -15.44 -22.97
CA ASN A 735 -4.01 -15.43 -22.48
C ASN A 735 -2.99 -15.40 -23.67
N GLY A 736 -3.34 -15.96 -24.82
CA GLY A 736 -2.48 -16.05 -26.00
C GLY A 736 -1.70 -17.36 -26.15
N ASP A 737 -2.11 -18.46 -25.50
CA ASP A 737 -1.48 -19.80 -25.59
C ASP A 737 -1.87 -20.60 -26.83
N LEU A 738 -2.86 -20.11 -27.57
CA LEU A 738 -3.56 -20.79 -28.67
C LEU A 738 -4.43 -21.96 -28.20
N GLN A 739 -4.74 -22.02 -26.91
CA GLN A 739 -5.75 -22.91 -26.34
C GLN A 739 -6.95 -22.10 -25.85
N THR A 740 -8.05 -22.80 -25.60
CA THR A 740 -9.23 -22.14 -25.05
C THR A 740 -9.04 -21.92 -23.56
N ASP A 741 -9.30 -20.72 -23.07
CA ASP A 741 -9.22 -20.43 -21.65
C ASP A 741 -10.40 -21.01 -20.86
N LYS A 742 -10.10 -21.76 -19.79
CA LYS A 742 -11.12 -22.31 -18.86
C LYS A 742 -11.82 -21.24 -18.05
N LEU A 743 -11.13 -20.12 -17.82
CA LEU A 743 -11.51 -19.08 -16.86
C LEU A 743 -12.18 -17.87 -17.51
N ALA A 744 -12.12 -17.73 -18.84
CA ALA A 744 -12.91 -16.75 -19.57
C ALA A 744 -14.40 -17.18 -19.51
N VAL A 745 -15.18 -16.52 -18.66
CA VAL A 745 -16.62 -16.81 -18.52
C VAL A 745 -17.42 -15.90 -19.46
N ASP A 746 -18.37 -16.54 -20.15
CA ASP A 746 -19.48 -15.99 -20.92
C ASP A 746 -19.28 -15.57 -22.38
N ALA A 747 -18.43 -16.31 -23.11
CA ALA A 747 -18.85 -16.68 -24.46
C ALA A 747 -20.14 -17.52 -24.34
N PRO A 748 -21.05 -17.56 -25.32
CA PRO A 748 -22.35 -18.26 -25.28
C PRO A 748 -22.31 -19.80 -25.04
N VAL A 749 -21.17 -20.30 -24.59
CA VAL A 749 -20.80 -21.67 -24.29
C VAL A 749 -19.68 -21.66 -23.26
N THR A 750 -19.76 -22.58 -22.31
CA THR A 750 -18.69 -22.81 -21.34
C THR A 750 -17.46 -23.44 -22.01
N TYR A 751 -16.28 -23.36 -21.38
CA TYR A 751 -15.07 -24.08 -21.83
C TYR A 751 -15.35 -25.55 -22.21
N PHE A 752 -16.24 -26.22 -21.46
CA PHE A 752 -16.61 -27.63 -21.71
C PHE A 752 -17.39 -27.85 -23.02
N GLU A 753 -17.94 -26.78 -23.61
CA GLU A 753 -18.79 -26.80 -24.80
C GLU A 753 -18.07 -26.24 -26.04
N SER A 754 -16.95 -25.53 -25.86
CA SER A 754 -16.22 -24.79 -26.90
C SER A 754 -15.79 -25.66 -28.10
N GLY A 755 -15.34 -26.89 -27.84
CA GLY A 755 -14.91 -27.84 -28.88
C GLY A 755 -16.05 -28.48 -29.69
N THR A 756 -17.31 -28.23 -29.32
CA THR A 756 -18.49 -28.85 -29.95
C THR A 756 -19.42 -27.88 -30.65
N ILE A 757 -19.25 -26.57 -30.41
CA ILE A 757 -20.12 -25.53 -30.93
C ILE A 757 -19.32 -24.70 -31.95
N PRO A 758 -19.82 -24.53 -33.19
CA PRO A 758 -19.11 -23.75 -34.19
C PRO A 758 -19.15 -22.24 -33.85
N PRO A 759 -18.15 -21.45 -34.30
CA PRO A 759 -18.23 -20.00 -34.26
C PRO A 759 -19.56 -19.52 -34.82
N ARG A 760 -20.20 -18.61 -34.09
CA ARG A 760 -21.50 -18.06 -34.47
C ARG A 760 -21.39 -16.56 -34.55
N ASP A 761 -22.20 -15.99 -35.41
CA ASP A 761 -22.26 -14.54 -35.49
C ASP A 761 -23.00 -13.97 -34.29
N LEU A 762 -22.52 -12.81 -33.82
CA LEU A 762 -23.19 -12.06 -32.78
C LEU A 762 -24.40 -11.35 -33.37
N THR A 763 -25.48 -11.34 -32.61
CA THR A 763 -26.74 -10.71 -32.98
C THR A 763 -27.06 -9.54 -32.05
N LEU A 764 -27.95 -8.65 -32.47
CA LEU A 764 -28.46 -7.59 -31.60
C LEU A 764 -29.11 -8.11 -30.32
N ALA A 765 -29.68 -9.32 -30.36
CA ALA A 765 -30.25 -9.96 -29.19
C ALA A 765 -29.16 -10.36 -28.18
N ASP A 766 -27.98 -10.77 -28.66
CA ASP A 766 -26.83 -11.06 -27.81
C ASP A 766 -26.34 -9.79 -27.12
N ILE A 767 -26.13 -8.71 -27.89
CA ILE A 767 -25.74 -7.40 -27.33
C ILE A 767 -26.75 -6.95 -26.27
N SER A 768 -28.05 -7.05 -26.57
CA SER A 768 -29.11 -6.70 -25.63
C SER A 768 -29.07 -7.57 -24.36
N ALA A 769 -28.73 -8.85 -24.48
CA ALA A 769 -28.63 -9.75 -23.32
C ALA A 769 -27.49 -9.33 -22.39
N VAL A 770 -26.34 -8.91 -22.93
CA VAL A 770 -25.19 -8.46 -22.13
C VAL A 770 -25.49 -7.16 -21.38
N PHE A 771 -26.14 -6.19 -22.04
CA PHE A 771 -26.57 -4.97 -21.36
C PHE A 771 -27.61 -5.26 -20.27
N ASN A 772 -28.54 -6.20 -20.51
CA ASN A 772 -29.48 -6.65 -19.49
C ASN A 772 -28.78 -7.33 -18.30
N TRP A 773 -27.74 -8.13 -18.55
CA TRP A 773 -26.90 -8.69 -17.48
C TRP A 773 -26.24 -7.58 -16.66
N ALA A 774 -25.69 -6.56 -17.31
CA ALA A 774 -25.07 -5.44 -16.61
C ALA A 774 -26.08 -4.66 -15.75
N ILE A 775 -27.30 -4.44 -16.26
CA ILE A 775 -28.41 -3.85 -15.49
C ILE A 775 -28.72 -4.69 -14.23
N GLN A 776 -28.69 -6.02 -14.35
CA GLN A 776 -28.97 -6.93 -13.23
C GLN A 776 -27.88 -6.89 -12.14
N GLN A 777 -26.67 -6.42 -12.43
CA GLN A 777 -25.63 -6.21 -11.40
C GLN A 777 -26.02 -5.10 -10.42
N GLY A 778 -26.87 -4.15 -10.86
CA GLY A 778 -27.36 -3.01 -10.09
C GLY A 778 -26.36 -1.85 -10.05
N SER A 779 -26.44 -1.03 -9.01
CA SER A 779 -25.44 0.05 -8.80
C SER A 779 -24.07 -0.57 -8.50
N LEU A 780 -23.06 -0.09 -9.23
CA LEU A 780 -21.68 -0.51 -9.11
C LEU A 780 -20.92 0.50 -8.25
N GLY A 781 -19.89 0.04 -7.53
CA GLY A 781 -18.96 0.93 -6.81
C GLY A 781 -17.98 1.64 -7.75
N GLN A 782 -17.95 1.24 -9.03
CA GLN A 782 -17.06 1.77 -10.08
C GLN A 782 -17.82 1.90 -11.40
N ALA A 783 -17.23 2.60 -12.37
CA ALA A 783 -17.81 2.73 -13.70
C ALA A 783 -17.92 1.36 -14.40
N LEU A 784 -19.00 1.16 -15.17
CA LEU A 784 -19.09 0.01 -16.08
C LEU A 784 -18.08 0.20 -17.20
N ILE A 785 -17.17 -0.77 -17.37
CA ILE A 785 -16.19 -0.76 -18.45
C ILE A 785 -16.75 -1.56 -19.61
N ILE A 786 -16.84 -0.95 -20.79
CA ILE A 786 -17.32 -1.60 -22.01
C ILE A 786 -16.23 -1.48 -23.06
N SER A 787 -15.67 -2.60 -23.51
CA SER A 787 -14.72 -2.63 -24.63
C SER A 787 -15.37 -3.30 -25.83
N ILE A 788 -15.42 -2.61 -26.97
CA ILE A 788 -15.97 -3.14 -28.21
C ILE A 788 -14.86 -3.21 -29.27
N ILE A 789 -14.59 -4.42 -29.73
CA ILE A 789 -13.62 -4.73 -30.79
C ILE A 789 -14.41 -5.20 -32.02
N ALA A 790 -14.61 -4.29 -32.97
CA ALA A 790 -15.45 -4.53 -34.16
C ALA A 790 -15.01 -3.68 -35.35
N ASP A 791 -15.34 -4.11 -36.58
CA ASP A 791 -15.27 -3.21 -37.74
C ASP A 791 -16.49 -2.28 -37.71
N ALA A 792 -16.38 -1.10 -38.30
CA ALA A 792 -17.53 -0.28 -38.65
C ALA A 792 -17.65 -0.11 -40.16
N ASP A 793 -18.90 -0.06 -40.65
CA ASP A 793 -19.18 0.32 -42.03
C ASP A 793 -18.99 1.83 -42.28
N GLU A 794 -19.23 2.28 -43.52
CA GLU A 794 -19.11 3.70 -43.91
C GLU A 794 -20.09 4.62 -43.18
N THR A 795 -21.13 4.07 -42.53
CA THR A 795 -22.08 4.83 -41.70
C THR A 795 -21.67 4.87 -40.23
N GLY A 796 -20.59 4.17 -39.87
CA GLY A 796 -20.14 4.01 -38.50
C GLY A 796 -20.90 2.92 -37.73
N ALA A 797 -21.77 2.14 -38.37
CA ALA A 797 -22.45 1.04 -37.71
C ALA A 797 -21.46 -0.11 -37.45
N LEU A 798 -21.39 -0.57 -36.21
CA LEU A 798 -20.44 -1.60 -35.77
C LEU A 798 -20.90 -2.96 -36.31
N LEU A 799 -20.13 -3.55 -37.21
CA LEU A 799 -20.43 -4.82 -37.84
C LEU A 799 -20.28 -5.95 -36.82
N LEU A 800 -21.41 -6.54 -36.42
CA LEU A 800 -21.45 -7.75 -35.59
C LEU A 800 -21.18 -8.99 -36.45
N ASN A 801 -21.68 -8.95 -37.69
CA ASN A 801 -21.46 -9.95 -38.72
C ASN A 801 -21.18 -9.27 -40.07
N PRO A 802 -19.91 -9.20 -40.46
CA PRO A 802 -19.51 -8.62 -41.73
C PRO A 802 -19.99 -9.39 -42.97
N ASP A 803 -20.24 -10.71 -42.85
CA ASP A 803 -20.65 -11.56 -43.99
C ASP A 803 -22.14 -11.42 -44.32
N THR A 804 -22.97 -11.16 -43.31
CA THR A 804 -24.43 -10.96 -43.49
C THR A 804 -24.84 -9.49 -43.49
N GLY A 805 -23.94 -8.59 -43.09
CA GLY A 805 -24.22 -7.16 -42.91
C GLY A 805 -25.02 -6.86 -41.64
N GLN A 806 -25.07 -7.78 -40.68
CA GLN A 806 -25.67 -7.49 -39.37
C GLN A 806 -24.76 -6.53 -38.60
N SER A 807 -25.30 -5.40 -38.21
CA SER A 807 -24.58 -4.36 -37.48
C SER A 807 -25.38 -3.86 -36.27
N LEU A 808 -24.66 -3.31 -35.31
CA LEU A 808 -25.16 -2.48 -34.24
C LEU A 808 -25.07 -1.03 -34.69
N SER A 809 -26.23 -0.39 -34.92
CA SER A 809 -26.24 1.02 -35.27
C SER A 809 -25.81 1.86 -34.08
N VAL A 810 -25.20 3.03 -34.35
CA VAL A 810 -24.79 3.96 -33.29
C VAL A 810 -25.97 4.42 -32.44
N SER A 811 -27.16 4.57 -33.04
CA SER A 811 -28.39 4.89 -32.32
C SER A 811 -28.86 3.77 -31.40
N ASP A 812 -28.71 2.51 -31.80
CA ASP A 812 -29.06 1.37 -30.96
C ASP A 812 -28.07 1.25 -29.79
N LEU A 813 -26.76 1.45 -30.04
CA LEU A 813 -25.76 1.48 -28.98
C LEU A 813 -26.00 2.63 -27.99
N ALA A 814 -26.31 3.83 -28.48
CA ALA A 814 -26.67 4.97 -27.63
C ALA A 814 -27.90 4.65 -26.76
N ALA A 815 -28.94 4.03 -27.35
CA ALA A 815 -30.13 3.64 -26.61
C ALA A 815 -29.85 2.58 -25.53
N LEU A 816 -28.94 1.63 -25.79
CA LEU A 816 -28.52 0.63 -24.79
C LEU A 816 -27.74 1.27 -23.63
N LEU A 817 -26.86 2.22 -23.93
CA LEU A 817 -26.13 2.99 -22.92
C LEU A 817 -27.09 3.86 -22.09
N ASP A 818 -28.05 4.52 -22.73
CA ASP A 818 -29.09 5.31 -22.09
C ASP A 818 -29.94 4.43 -21.16
N ASP A 819 -30.40 3.26 -21.63
CA ASP A 819 -31.20 2.33 -20.83
C ASP A 819 -30.41 1.81 -19.62
N TYR A 820 -29.14 1.43 -19.81
CA TYR A 820 -28.28 1.04 -18.70
C TYR A 820 -28.13 2.14 -17.65
N GLN A 821 -27.81 3.37 -18.07
CA GLN A 821 -27.61 4.49 -17.14
C GLN A 821 -28.92 4.93 -16.48
N GLN A 822 -30.06 4.85 -17.17
CA GLN A 822 -31.38 5.13 -16.57
C GLN A 822 -31.76 4.12 -15.48
N ASN A 823 -31.39 2.85 -15.63
CA ASN A 823 -31.71 1.80 -14.66
C ASN A 823 -30.72 1.73 -13.49
N THR A 824 -29.48 2.23 -13.65
CA THR A 824 -28.39 2.02 -12.66
C THR A 824 -27.76 3.29 -12.10
N ASP A 825 -27.87 4.43 -12.79
CA ASP A 825 -27.17 5.71 -12.54
C ASP A 825 -25.62 5.61 -12.52
N ASN A 826 -25.07 4.50 -13.02
CA ASN A 826 -23.63 4.26 -13.07
C ASN A 826 -22.92 5.06 -14.18
N THR A 827 -21.69 5.48 -13.92
CA THR A 827 -20.76 5.97 -14.96
C THR A 827 -20.45 4.85 -15.95
N VAL A 828 -20.26 5.20 -17.23
CA VAL A 828 -19.82 4.26 -18.27
C VAL A 828 -18.50 4.70 -18.87
N ILE A 829 -17.55 3.77 -18.98
CA ILE A 829 -16.34 3.92 -19.78
C ILE A 829 -16.51 3.04 -21.02
N LEU A 830 -16.63 3.66 -22.19
CA LEU A 830 -16.75 2.96 -23.47
C LEU A 830 -15.45 3.09 -24.26
N LEU A 831 -14.84 1.95 -24.56
CA LEU A 831 -13.61 1.80 -25.30
C LEU A 831 -13.92 1.16 -26.66
N LEU A 832 -13.75 1.92 -27.74
CA LEU A 832 -14.04 1.48 -29.11
C LEU A 832 -12.75 1.26 -29.89
N GLU A 833 -12.43 -0.01 -30.14
CA GLU A 833 -11.41 -0.42 -31.09
C GLU A 833 -12.10 -0.75 -32.43
N SER A 834 -12.40 0.30 -33.20
CA SER A 834 -13.14 0.19 -34.46
C SER A 834 -12.69 1.20 -35.50
N SER A 835 -12.86 0.86 -36.78
CA SER A 835 -12.80 1.86 -37.85
C SER A 835 -13.85 2.93 -37.60
N HIS A 836 -13.55 4.19 -37.94
CA HIS A 836 -14.46 5.33 -37.77
C HIS A 836 -14.96 5.57 -36.33
N GLY A 837 -14.31 5.02 -35.31
CA GLY A 837 -14.76 5.12 -33.91
C GLY A 837 -14.97 6.56 -33.45
N GLY A 838 -14.05 7.46 -33.78
CA GLY A 838 -14.16 8.89 -33.46
C GLY A 838 -15.35 9.59 -34.09
N ALA A 839 -15.92 9.07 -35.19
CA ALA A 839 -17.12 9.64 -35.81
C ALA A 839 -18.40 9.34 -35.01
N LEU A 840 -18.33 8.42 -34.05
CA LEU A 840 -19.45 8.00 -33.21
C LEU A 840 -19.59 8.85 -31.94
N LEU A 841 -18.55 9.62 -31.59
CA LEU A 841 -18.51 10.42 -30.36
C LEU A 841 -19.69 11.37 -30.23
N GLU A 842 -20.06 12.08 -31.30
CA GLU A 842 -21.19 13.04 -31.29
C GLU A 842 -22.52 12.38 -30.89
N THR A 843 -22.74 11.13 -31.30
CA THR A 843 -24.00 10.42 -30.99
C THR A 843 -23.94 9.65 -29.67
N LEU A 844 -22.75 9.19 -29.27
CA LEU A 844 -22.56 8.40 -28.06
C LEU A 844 -22.33 9.25 -26.80
N ALA A 845 -21.93 10.51 -26.96
CA ALA A 845 -21.72 11.44 -25.85
C ALA A 845 -22.98 11.59 -25.00
N GLY A 846 -22.77 11.76 -23.70
CA GLY A 846 -23.83 11.86 -22.71
C GLY A 846 -23.28 12.05 -21.33
N ASP A 847 -24.15 12.39 -20.38
CA ASP A 847 -23.76 12.61 -19.00
C ASP A 847 -23.16 11.33 -18.37
N LYS A 848 -22.08 11.50 -17.61
CA LYS A 848 -21.32 10.42 -16.96
C LYS A 848 -20.76 9.35 -17.93
N ARG A 849 -20.31 9.75 -19.11
CA ARG A 849 -19.64 8.87 -20.08
C ARG A 849 -18.20 9.31 -20.30
N ILE A 850 -17.30 8.33 -20.33
CA ILE A 850 -15.93 8.49 -20.82
C ILE A 850 -15.83 7.65 -22.08
N LEU A 851 -15.60 8.30 -23.22
CA LEU A 851 -15.53 7.66 -24.52
C LEU A 851 -14.09 7.69 -25.03
N LEU A 852 -13.52 6.51 -25.23
CA LEU A 852 -12.21 6.33 -25.84
C LEU A 852 -12.36 5.61 -27.17
N THR A 853 -11.74 6.12 -28.21
CA THR A 853 -11.78 5.51 -29.55
C THR A 853 -10.38 5.42 -30.11
N SER A 854 -10.11 4.41 -30.94
CA SER A 854 -8.78 4.21 -31.52
C SER A 854 -8.52 5.00 -32.81
N THR A 855 -9.54 5.65 -33.37
CA THR A 855 -9.44 6.48 -34.58
C THR A 855 -10.13 7.83 -34.41
N SER A 856 -9.68 8.85 -35.14
CA SER A 856 -10.38 10.14 -35.21
C SER A 856 -11.66 10.07 -36.06
N ALA A 857 -12.47 11.13 -36.01
CA ALA A 857 -13.70 11.24 -36.81
C ALA A 857 -13.45 11.29 -38.33
N GLU A 858 -12.26 11.71 -38.75
CA GLU A 858 -11.88 11.83 -40.16
C GLU A 858 -11.09 10.62 -40.67
N GLN A 859 -10.71 9.71 -39.78
CA GLN A 859 -9.89 8.55 -40.08
C GLN A 859 -10.74 7.35 -40.53
N THR A 860 -10.57 6.95 -41.79
CA THR A 860 -11.13 5.71 -42.35
C THR A 860 -10.12 4.56 -42.23
N VAL A 861 -9.45 4.45 -41.09
CA VAL A 861 -8.39 3.45 -40.91
C VAL A 861 -9.05 2.07 -40.85
N GLN A 862 -8.91 1.32 -41.95
CA GLN A 862 -9.15 -0.12 -41.95
C GLN A 862 -8.02 -0.79 -41.15
N TYR A 863 -8.35 -1.87 -40.46
CA TYR A 863 -7.49 -2.78 -39.69
C TYR A 863 -6.40 -3.48 -40.55
N GLN A 864 -5.75 -2.78 -41.47
CA GLN A 864 -4.79 -3.35 -42.40
C GLN A 864 -3.41 -3.51 -41.73
N ASP A 865 -3.21 -4.74 -41.26
CA ASP A 865 -2.01 -5.56 -41.39
C ASP A 865 -0.94 -5.66 -40.30
N VAL A 866 -0.84 -4.82 -39.24
CA VAL A 866 0.31 -5.00 -38.31
C VAL A 866 0.09 -4.64 -36.84
N LEU A 867 -1.07 -4.13 -36.40
CA LEU A 867 -1.11 -3.45 -35.09
C LEU A 867 -1.36 -4.32 -33.85
N GLY A 868 -1.24 -5.65 -33.85
CA GLY A 868 -1.53 -6.51 -32.65
C GLY A 868 -1.11 -5.92 -31.28
N SER A 869 0.17 -6.03 -30.93
CA SER A 869 0.77 -5.40 -29.72
C SER A 869 1.02 -3.89 -29.89
N ASP A 870 0.61 -3.31 -31.01
CA ASP A 870 0.79 -1.91 -31.35
C ASP A 870 -0.53 -1.14 -31.46
N SER A 871 -1.63 -1.76 -31.03
CA SER A 871 -2.98 -1.19 -31.07
C SER A 871 -3.21 -0.35 -29.83
N PHE A 872 -4.09 0.64 -29.99
CA PHE A 872 -4.47 1.53 -28.90
C PHE A 872 -4.95 0.76 -27.67
N LEU A 873 -5.98 -0.10 -27.76
CA LEU A 873 -6.50 -0.78 -26.56
C LEU A 873 -5.49 -1.72 -25.92
N TRP A 874 -4.67 -2.42 -26.71
CA TRP A 874 -3.63 -3.28 -26.17
C TRP A 874 -2.61 -2.48 -25.34
N LYS A 875 -2.09 -1.37 -25.89
CA LYS A 875 -1.14 -0.51 -25.16
C LYS A 875 -1.81 0.16 -23.97
N TYR A 876 -3.06 0.58 -24.12
CA TYR A 876 -3.82 1.31 -23.10
C TYR A 876 -4.04 0.46 -21.86
N PHE A 877 -4.59 -0.75 -22.00
CA PHE A 877 -4.78 -1.64 -20.85
C PHE A 877 -3.45 -2.07 -20.20
N ARG A 878 -2.33 -2.10 -20.93
CA ARG A 878 -1.00 -2.30 -20.34
C ARG A 878 -0.56 -1.16 -19.44
N ARG A 879 -0.90 0.09 -19.78
CA ARG A 879 -0.63 1.26 -18.92
C ARG A 879 -1.56 1.28 -17.71
N LEU A 880 -2.82 0.89 -17.88
CA LEU A 880 -3.75 0.78 -16.75
C LEU A 880 -3.33 -0.30 -15.74
N ARG A 881 -2.75 -1.41 -16.20
CA ARG A 881 -2.19 -2.45 -15.31
C ARG A 881 -1.06 -1.93 -14.41
N SER A 882 -0.27 -0.96 -14.88
CA SER A 882 0.81 -0.36 -14.09
C SER A 882 0.32 0.72 -13.13
N GLY A 883 -0.99 0.78 -12.84
CA GLY A 883 -1.58 1.72 -11.89
C GLY A 883 -1.87 3.12 -12.44
N MET A 884 -1.68 3.37 -13.75
CA MET A 884 -1.99 4.69 -14.33
C MET A 884 -3.50 4.97 -14.32
N ASN A 885 -3.87 6.23 -14.11
CA ASN A 885 -5.24 6.70 -14.36
C ASN A 885 -5.56 6.73 -15.86
N LEU A 886 -6.85 6.79 -16.20
CA LEU A 886 -7.32 6.68 -17.59
C LEU A 886 -6.76 7.79 -18.51
N GLU A 887 -6.59 9.02 -18.01
CA GLU A 887 -6.07 10.14 -18.81
C GLU A 887 -4.56 9.99 -19.04
N ALA A 888 -3.80 9.69 -17.99
CA ALA A 888 -2.35 9.52 -18.07
C ALA A 888 -1.97 8.35 -18.99
N ALA A 889 -2.69 7.23 -18.86
CA ALA A 889 -2.55 6.10 -19.77
C ALA A 889 -2.83 6.51 -21.23
N PHE A 890 -3.83 7.36 -21.45
CA PHE A 890 -4.24 7.79 -22.79
C PHE A 890 -3.14 8.63 -23.43
N ARG A 891 -2.65 9.65 -22.72
CA ARG A 891 -1.56 10.53 -23.19
C ARG A 891 -0.28 9.76 -23.47
N ARG A 892 0.03 8.77 -22.63
CA ARG A 892 1.20 7.93 -22.81
C ARG A 892 1.09 7.10 -24.09
N VAL A 893 -0.04 6.44 -24.29
CA VAL A 893 -0.29 5.62 -25.49
C VAL A 893 -0.37 6.48 -26.75
N GLU A 894 -0.99 7.65 -26.68
CA GLU A 894 -1.01 8.64 -27.77
C GLU A 894 0.41 8.97 -28.25
N THR A 895 1.33 9.22 -27.31
CA THR A 895 2.75 9.47 -27.61
C THR A 895 3.44 8.24 -28.21
N GLU A 896 3.20 7.05 -27.65
CA GLU A 896 3.81 5.80 -28.14
C GLU A 896 3.35 5.42 -29.55
N LEU A 897 2.08 5.67 -29.87
CA LEU A 897 1.54 5.46 -31.21
C LEU A 897 2.16 6.45 -32.21
N LEU A 898 2.35 7.72 -31.81
CA LEU A 898 3.04 8.71 -32.62
C LEU A 898 4.50 8.33 -32.88
N ASP A 899 5.24 7.90 -31.85
CA ASP A 899 6.66 7.54 -31.95
C ASP A 899 6.90 6.25 -32.76
N SER A 900 5.96 5.30 -32.69
CA SER A 900 6.00 4.07 -33.49
C SER A 900 5.63 4.28 -34.96
N GLY A 901 5.11 5.45 -35.32
CA GLY A 901 4.61 5.75 -36.66
C GLY A 901 3.28 5.06 -36.98
N SER A 902 2.47 4.76 -35.97
CA SER A 902 1.14 4.18 -36.12
C SER A 902 0.18 5.13 -36.86
N GLU A 903 -0.76 4.56 -37.62
CA GLU A 903 -1.83 5.32 -38.30
C GLU A 903 -3.05 5.59 -37.39
N GLN A 904 -3.08 5.02 -36.18
CA GLN A 904 -4.15 5.28 -35.20
C GLN A 904 -3.98 6.68 -34.58
N SER A 905 -5.03 7.49 -34.64
CA SER A 905 -5.15 8.72 -33.83
C SER A 905 -6.27 8.52 -32.81
N PRO A 906 -5.97 8.00 -31.62
CA PRO A 906 -6.99 7.78 -30.62
C PRO A 906 -7.62 9.09 -30.16
N GLN A 907 -8.86 9.05 -29.69
CA GLN A 907 -9.60 10.21 -29.18
C GLN A 907 -10.18 9.89 -27.80
N LEU A 908 -10.22 10.90 -26.94
CA LEU A 908 -10.84 10.89 -25.63
C LEU A 908 -11.89 12.00 -25.58
N GLU A 909 -13.13 11.65 -25.24
CA GLU A 909 -14.21 12.57 -24.94
C GLU A 909 -14.79 12.20 -23.57
N ASP A 910 -14.90 13.16 -22.67
CA ASP A 910 -15.57 12.93 -21.37
C ASP A 910 -16.35 14.14 -20.87
N SER A 911 -16.58 15.13 -21.74
CA SER A 911 -17.27 16.38 -21.42
C SER A 911 -18.75 16.40 -21.80
N GLY A 912 -19.22 15.38 -22.52
CA GLY A 912 -20.60 15.22 -22.97
C GLY A 912 -20.98 16.10 -24.16
N ASP A 913 -20.03 16.78 -24.81
CA ASP A 913 -20.28 17.63 -25.97
C ASP A 913 -20.07 16.90 -27.31
N GLY A 914 -19.53 15.68 -27.26
CA GLY A 914 -19.34 14.83 -28.43
C GLY A 914 -18.16 15.22 -29.30
N ILE A 915 -17.30 16.14 -28.82
CA ILE A 915 -16.14 16.64 -29.53
C ILE A 915 -14.90 16.36 -28.70
N ALA A 916 -14.06 15.44 -29.15
CA ALA A 916 -12.76 15.19 -28.54
C ALA A 916 -11.84 16.43 -28.69
N ASN A 917 -11.73 17.19 -27.62
CA ASN A 917 -10.94 18.41 -27.49
C ASN A 917 -10.10 18.34 -26.20
N GLY A 918 -8.78 18.19 -26.36
CA GLY A 918 -7.86 17.95 -25.25
C GLY A 918 -7.80 19.04 -24.15
N ASP A 919 -8.40 20.21 -24.37
CA ASP A 919 -8.47 21.30 -23.37
C ASP A 919 -9.69 21.19 -22.44
N ARG A 920 -10.76 20.49 -22.81
CA ARG A 920 -11.95 20.29 -21.97
C ARG A 920 -12.18 18.84 -21.57
N ASP A 921 -11.61 17.92 -22.33
CA ASP A 921 -11.67 16.48 -22.08
C ASP A 921 -10.48 15.98 -21.24
N GLY A 922 -10.68 14.85 -20.56
CA GLY A 922 -9.73 14.21 -19.66
C GLY A 922 -9.97 14.55 -18.18
N ARG A 923 -10.91 15.46 -17.88
CA ARG A 923 -11.19 15.89 -16.51
C ARG A 923 -11.97 14.87 -15.70
N MET A 924 -12.84 14.10 -16.35
CA MET A 924 -13.51 12.97 -15.74
C MET A 924 -12.55 11.78 -15.75
N ALA A 925 -11.89 11.48 -16.87
CA ALA A 925 -10.97 10.36 -17.03
C ALA A 925 -9.82 10.35 -16.01
N GLN A 926 -9.21 11.50 -15.68
CA GLN A 926 -8.16 11.60 -14.67
C GLN A 926 -8.60 11.18 -13.26
N GLN A 927 -9.92 11.16 -12.99
CA GLN A 927 -10.49 10.76 -11.69
C GLN A 927 -10.74 9.25 -11.59
N TYR A 928 -10.56 8.50 -12.69
CA TYR A 928 -10.78 7.05 -12.71
C TYR A 928 -9.47 6.31 -12.99
N CYS A 929 -9.32 5.19 -12.30
CA CYS A 929 -8.30 4.18 -12.54
C CYS A 929 -8.97 2.82 -12.62
N LEU A 930 -8.30 1.84 -13.23
CA LEU A 930 -8.82 0.48 -13.33
C LEU A 930 -8.80 -0.18 -11.95
N ASN A 931 -9.95 -0.18 -11.25
CA ASN A 931 -10.11 -0.69 -9.89
C ASN A 931 -9.10 -0.11 -8.88
N GLY A 932 -9.04 1.23 -8.77
CA GLY A 932 -8.09 1.97 -7.93
C GLY A 932 -6.80 2.34 -8.66
N CYS A 933 -6.01 3.27 -8.11
CA CYS A 933 -4.79 3.82 -8.75
C CYS A 933 -3.49 3.21 -8.16
N PHE A 934 -3.45 1.89 -8.01
CA PHE A 934 -2.33 1.17 -7.37
C PHE A 934 -1.73 0.09 -8.29
N ALA A 935 -0.51 -0.38 -8.02
CA ALA A 935 0.14 -1.45 -8.77
C ALA A 935 -0.12 -2.84 -8.16
N PRO A 936 -0.40 -3.90 -8.95
CA PRO A 936 -0.58 -5.26 -8.42
C PRO A 936 0.78 -5.95 -8.07
N ARG A 937 0.77 -6.88 -7.09
CA ARG A 937 1.95 -7.63 -6.61
C ARG A 937 2.39 -8.73 -7.61
N ALA A 938 3.70 -9.00 -7.71
CA ALA A 938 4.30 -9.83 -8.77
C ALA A 938 4.54 -11.34 -8.46
N ASN A 939 4.10 -11.89 -7.32
CA ASN A 939 4.80 -13.05 -6.74
C ASN A 939 3.97 -14.36 -6.62
N GLN A 940 3.57 -15.00 -7.72
CA GLN A 940 3.09 -16.40 -7.65
C GLN A 940 4.10 -17.38 -8.27
N GLN A 941 4.79 -18.15 -7.41
CA GLN A 941 5.79 -19.16 -7.81
C GLN A 941 5.23 -20.60 -7.92
N THR A 942 3.94 -20.79 -7.65
CA THR A 942 3.29 -22.12 -7.65
C THR A 942 2.10 -22.10 -8.61
N TYR A 943 2.12 -22.99 -9.61
CA TYR A 943 1.08 -23.10 -10.64
C TYR A 943 0.24 -24.37 -10.45
N GLN A 944 -1.07 -24.25 -10.57
CA GLN A 944 -2.08 -25.32 -10.49
C GLN A 944 -2.56 -25.77 -11.88
N ASN A 945 -3.23 -26.92 -11.94
CA ASN A 945 -3.80 -27.44 -13.19
C ASN A 945 -4.86 -26.47 -13.77
N GLY A 946 -4.63 -26.03 -15.00
CA GLY A 946 -5.42 -25.01 -15.69
C GLY A 946 -4.82 -23.60 -15.60
N ASP A 947 -3.75 -23.41 -14.82
CA ASP A 947 -3.03 -22.14 -14.79
C ASP A 947 -2.16 -21.98 -16.03
N MET A 948 -1.95 -20.72 -16.40
CA MET A 948 -1.16 -20.33 -17.53
C MET A 948 0.23 -19.95 -17.08
N LEU A 949 1.21 -20.75 -17.50
CA LEU A 949 2.59 -20.36 -17.33
C LEU A 949 2.85 -19.18 -18.25
N ARG A 950 3.16 -18.00 -17.70
CA ARG A 950 3.47 -16.76 -18.43
C ARG A 950 4.93 -16.36 -18.23
N LEU A 951 5.73 -16.43 -19.30
CA LEU A 951 7.18 -16.15 -19.23
C LEU A 951 7.56 -14.85 -19.92
N THR A 952 7.75 -13.79 -19.14
CA THR A 952 8.27 -12.51 -19.62
C THR A 952 9.76 -12.63 -19.92
N VAL A 953 10.09 -12.66 -21.21
CA VAL A 953 11.49 -12.71 -21.66
C VAL A 953 11.99 -11.29 -21.97
N PRO A 954 13.20 -10.90 -21.50
CA PRO A 954 13.70 -9.54 -21.69
C PRO A 954 13.85 -9.17 -23.17
N ASN A 955 13.60 -7.90 -23.49
CA ASN A 955 13.64 -7.33 -24.85
C ASN A 955 14.91 -7.67 -25.66
N LEU A 956 14.76 -7.77 -26.99
CA LEU A 956 15.83 -8.12 -27.91
C LEU A 956 16.91 -7.03 -28.03
N PRO A 957 18.19 -7.36 -27.82
CA PRO A 957 19.28 -6.52 -28.28
C PRO A 957 19.28 -6.45 -29.82
N ARG A 958 19.44 -5.26 -30.40
CA ARG A 958 19.32 -5.01 -31.87
C ARG A 958 20.21 -5.91 -32.76
N ASN A 959 21.25 -6.52 -32.22
CA ASN A 959 22.29 -7.29 -32.93
C ASN A 959 22.29 -8.80 -32.65
N LYS A 960 21.36 -9.32 -31.85
CA LYS A 960 21.28 -10.74 -31.49
C LYS A 960 19.96 -11.36 -31.91
N LEU A 961 19.96 -12.67 -31.99
CA LEU A 961 18.80 -13.53 -32.16
C LEU A 961 18.62 -14.29 -30.85
N SER A 962 17.41 -14.30 -30.31
CA SER A 962 17.12 -15.03 -29.07
C SER A 962 16.23 -16.23 -29.38
N TYR A 963 16.41 -17.32 -28.62
CA TYR A 963 15.71 -18.59 -28.71
C TYR A 963 15.34 -19.02 -27.28
N VAL A 964 14.09 -19.43 -27.04
CA VAL A 964 13.61 -19.86 -25.71
C VAL A 964 13.30 -21.34 -25.76
N GLY A 965 13.62 -22.07 -24.69
CA GLY A 965 13.23 -23.47 -24.53
C GLY A 965 12.94 -23.84 -23.07
N LEU A 966 12.38 -25.03 -22.89
CA LEU A 966 11.92 -25.57 -21.62
C LEU A 966 12.35 -27.02 -21.48
N ALA A 967 13.07 -27.35 -20.42
CA ALA A 967 13.54 -28.70 -20.10
C ALA A 967 12.56 -29.38 -19.15
N LEU A 968 12.24 -30.64 -19.44
CA LEU A 968 11.28 -31.42 -18.67
C LEU A 968 11.88 -31.94 -17.35
N PRO A 969 11.08 -32.14 -16.29
CA PRO A 969 11.55 -32.56 -14.97
C PRO A 969 12.29 -33.91 -14.96
N ASP A 970 11.99 -34.79 -15.91
CA ASP A 970 12.67 -36.10 -16.06
C ASP A 970 14.02 -36.03 -16.79
N GLY A 971 14.41 -34.85 -17.27
CA GLY A 971 15.67 -34.60 -17.96
C GLY A 971 15.83 -35.30 -19.32
N GLN A 972 14.78 -35.94 -19.86
CA GLN A 972 14.87 -36.73 -21.10
C GLN A 972 14.54 -35.94 -22.37
N GLY A 973 14.15 -34.66 -22.27
CA GLY A 973 13.85 -33.83 -23.43
C GLY A 973 13.80 -32.33 -23.13
N SER A 974 13.89 -31.53 -24.20
CA SER A 974 13.74 -30.07 -24.17
C SER A 974 12.85 -29.61 -25.32
N LEU A 975 11.87 -28.75 -25.04
CA LEU A 975 11.03 -28.08 -26.03
C LEU A 975 11.68 -26.76 -26.41
N LEU A 976 11.72 -26.42 -27.69
CA LEU A 976 12.31 -25.17 -28.19
C LEU A 976 11.25 -24.43 -28.98
N PHE A 977 10.97 -23.19 -28.61
CA PHE A 977 9.80 -22.45 -29.08
C PHE A 977 10.16 -21.43 -30.15
N VAL A 978 9.33 -21.37 -31.20
CA VAL A 978 9.36 -20.35 -32.24
C VAL A 978 7.99 -19.68 -32.28
N ASP A 979 7.97 -18.35 -32.36
CA ASP A 979 6.84 -17.45 -32.59
C ASP A 979 5.47 -18.16 -32.75
N LYS A 980 4.64 -18.08 -31.68
CA LYS A 980 3.31 -18.71 -31.49
C LYS A 980 3.29 -20.20 -31.05
N ASN A 981 3.94 -20.51 -29.91
CA ASN A 981 3.72 -21.69 -29.05
C ASN A 981 3.70 -23.11 -29.68
N GLN A 982 4.30 -23.31 -30.85
CA GLN A 982 4.41 -24.64 -31.46
C GLN A 982 5.83 -25.20 -31.29
N PRO A 983 6.02 -26.40 -30.69
CA PRO A 983 7.34 -27.02 -30.59
C PRO A 983 7.79 -27.59 -31.94
N VAL A 984 9.05 -27.36 -32.33
CA VAL A 984 9.61 -27.88 -33.58
C VAL A 984 10.77 -28.85 -33.29
N SER A 985 10.88 -29.90 -34.10
CA SER A 985 12.04 -30.81 -34.10
C SER A 985 13.30 -30.09 -34.59
N ILE A 986 14.44 -30.33 -33.93
CA ILE A 986 15.75 -29.70 -34.19
C ILE A 986 16.21 -29.82 -35.67
N GLU A 987 15.65 -30.77 -36.44
CA GLU A 987 16.03 -31.04 -37.84
C GLU A 987 15.57 -29.98 -38.86
N GLU A 988 14.60 -29.10 -38.55
CA GLU A 988 14.11 -28.07 -39.48
C GLU A 988 14.78 -26.68 -39.35
N GLY A 989 15.72 -26.54 -38.40
CA GLY A 989 16.50 -25.31 -38.18
C GLY A 989 15.85 -24.31 -37.20
N PHE A 990 16.70 -23.50 -36.57
CA PHE A 990 16.31 -22.55 -35.52
C PHE A 990 15.75 -21.26 -36.13
N GLN A 991 14.53 -20.87 -35.76
CA GLN A 991 13.99 -19.55 -36.08
C GLN A 991 14.16 -18.59 -34.92
N ALA A 992 14.61 -17.38 -35.24
CA ALA A 992 15.00 -16.37 -34.26
C ALA A 992 13.86 -15.42 -33.86
N TRP A 993 13.78 -15.13 -32.56
CA TRP A 993 12.81 -14.19 -31.98
C TRP A 993 12.97 -12.76 -32.52
N ARG A 994 11.88 -11.98 -32.60
CA ARG A 994 11.84 -10.66 -33.28
C ARG A 994 11.40 -9.44 -32.42
N GLY A 995 11.02 -9.62 -31.16
CA GLY A 995 10.98 -8.54 -30.15
C GLY A 995 9.59 -8.03 -29.79
N SER A 996 9.27 -8.14 -28.51
CA SER A 996 8.16 -7.65 -27.66
C SER A 996 8.13 -8.56 -26.42
N ASP A 997 7.54 -8.22 -25.27
CA ASP A 997 7.43 -9.20 -24.16
C ASP A 997 6.82 -10.51 -24.68
N MET A 998 7.56 -11.62 -24.57
CA MET A 998 6.93 -12.92 -24.79
C MET A 998 6.03 -13.16 -23.58
N MET A 999 4.81 -13.65 -23.81
CA MET A 999 4.22 -14.59 -22.87
C MET A 999 4.36 -15.94 -23.55
N LEU A 1000 5.33 -16.75 -23.10
CA LEU A 1000 5.16 -18.19 -23.30
C LEU A 1000 3.91 -18.49 -22.50
N GLU A 1001 2.95 -19.13 -23.12
CA GLU A 1001 1.60 -19.30 -22.61
C GLU A 1001 1.43 -20.81 -22.70
N MET A 1002 1.67 -21.50 -21.59
CA MET A 1002 1.69 -22.97 -21.53
C MET A 1002 0.72 -23.42 -20.45
N GLU A 1003 -0.43 -23.96 -20.87
CA GLU A 1003 -1.44 -24.44 -19.94
C GLU A 1003 -0.89 -25.62 -19.13
N VAL A 1004 -0.98 -25.50 -17.81
CA VAL A 1004 -0.64 -26.59 -16.90
C VAL A 1004 -1.74 -27.65 -16.99
N ILE A 1005 -1.57 -28.61 -17.91
CA ILE A 1005 -2.50 -29.73 -18.12
C ILE A 1005 -2.12 -30.97 -17.30
N PRO A 1006 -3.08 -31.84 -16.93
CA PRO A 1006 -2.83 -33.04 -16.12
C PRO A 1006 -1.77 -34.02 -16.69
N GLU A 1007 -1.50 -33.94 -18.00
CA GLU A 1007 -0.52 -34.76 -18.71
C GLU A 1007 0.93 -34.25 -18.61
N LEU A 1008 1.16 -33.03 -18.11
CA LEU A 1008 2.49 -32.54 -17.75
C LEU A 1008 2.97 -33.22 -16.46
N GLN A 1009 4.26 -33.59 -16.42
CA GLN A 1009 4.84 -34.22 -15.24
C GLN A 1009 4.96 -33.21 -14.10
N ARG A 1010 4.33 -33.47 -12.96
CA ARG A 1010 4.57 -32.71 -11.72
C ARG A 1010 6.05 -32.69 -11.39
N GLY A 1011 6.57 -31.53 -11.05
CA GLY A 1011 8.00 -31.33 -10.79
C GLY A 1011 8.51 -29.98 -11.25
N GLU A 1012 9.81 -29.80 -11.11
CA GLU A 1012 10.51 -28.56 -11.45
C GLU A 1012 10.90 -28.58 -12.94
N TYR A 1013 10.44 -27.57 -13.68
CA TYR A 1013 10.82 -27.36 -15.07
C TYR A 1013 11.86 -26.25 -15.16
N ILE A 1014 12.85 -26.43 -16.03
CA ILE A 1014 13.91 -25.44 -16.25
C ILE A 1014 13.65 -24.74 -17.58
N ILE A 1015 13.42 -23.43 -17.52
CA ILE A 1015 13.31 -22.56 -18.69
C ILE A 1015 14.70 -22.07 -19.03
N PHE A 1016 15.06 -22.05 -20.30
CA PHE A 1016 16.33 -21.52 -20.76
C PHE A 1016 16.14 -20.58 -21.96
N LEU A 1017 16.88 -19.48 -21.95
CA LEU A 1017 16.95 -18.49 -23.02
C LEU A 1017 18.36 -18.51 -23.60
N ILE A 1018 18.47 -18.69 -24.91
CA ILE A 1018 19.73 -18.74 -25.66
C ILE A 1018 19.76 -17.53 -26.59
N ARG A 1019 20.81 -16.70 -26.54
CA ARG A 1019 21.01 -15.57 -27.45
C ARG A 1019 22.28 -15.79 -28.28
N THR A 1020 22.21 -15.54 -29.58
CA THR A 1020 23.36 -15.64 -30.51
C THR A 1020 23.47 -14.42 -31.41
N PRO A 1021 24.63 -14.13 -32.00
CA PRO A 1021 24.77 -13.02 -32.95
C PRO A 1021 23.91 -13.19 -34.21
N LYS A 1022 23.35 -12.09 -34.71
CA LYS A 1022 22.47 -12.10 -35.89
C LYS A 1022 23.20 -12.57 -37.15
N GLY A 1023 22.64 -13.59 -37.82
CA GLY A 1023 23.18 -14.16 -39.07
C GLY A 1023 24.10 -15.38 -38.88
N ILE A 1024 24.26 -15.88 -37.65
CA ILE A 1024 25.04 -17.10 -37.34
C ILE A 1024 24.07 -18.27 -37.05
N ASN A 1025 24.37 -19.46 -37.58
CA ASN A 1025 23.63 -20.68 -37.26
C ASN A 1025 23.96 -21.11 -35.83
N PRO A 1026 22.99 -21.08 -34.88
CA PRO A 1026 23.26 -21.42 -33.49
C PRO A 1026 23.80 -22.84 -33.32
N MET A 1027 23.45 -23.78 -34.20
CA MET A 1027 23.92 -25.18 -34.10
C MET A 1027 25.35 -25.42 -34.57
N GLU A 1028 25.91 -24.49 -35.33
CA GLU A 1028 27.27 -24.64 -35.87
C GLU A 1028 28.32 -23.92 -35.02
N GLN A 1029 27.90 -22.96 -34.17
CA GLN A 1029 28.78 -22.13 -33.33
C GLN A 1029 28.18 -21.95 -31.92
N VAL A 1030 28.09 -23.07 -31.19
CA VAL A 1030 27.52 -23.14 -29.83
C VAL A 1030 28.31 -22.31 -28.83
N GLU A 1031 29.61 -22.11 -29.08
CA GLU A 1031 30.51 -21.26 -28.31
C GLU A 1031 30.14 -19.77 -28.31
N LEU A 1032 29.24 -19.33 -29.20
CA LEU A 1032 28.76 -17.95 -29.26
C LEU A 1032 27.40 -17.76 -28.58
N TRP A 1033 26.92 -18.78 -27.85
CA TRP A 1033 25.67 -18.70 -27.12
C TRP A 1033 25.82 -17.92 -25.82
N GLU A 1034 24.82 -17.11 -25.51
CA GLU A 1034 24.57 -16.57 -24.18
C GLU A 1034 23.33 -17.23 -23.62
N THR A 1035 23.45 -17.92 -22.50
CA THR A 1035 22.33 -18.67 -21.90
C THR A 1035 21.93 -18.10 -20.55
N SER A 1036 20.63 -17.95 -20.30
CA SER A 1036 20.06 -17.71 -18.96
C SER A 1036 19.00 -18.76 -18.66
N GLN A 1037 18.83 -19.15 -17.38
CA GLN A 1037 17.88 -20.17 -16.97
C GLN A 1037 17.07 -19.73 -15.75
N GLU A 1038 15.81 -20.19 -15.68
CA GLU A 1038 14.87 -19.99 -14.57
C GLU A 1038 14.14 -21.31 -14.29
N SER A 1039 13.56 -21.44 -13.11
CA SER A 1039 12.84 -22.65 -12.67
C SER A 1039 11.42 -22.35 -12.24
N ILE A 1040 10.51 -23.25 -12.58
CA ILE A 1040 9.10 -23.19 -12.16
C ILE A 1040 8.72 -24.57 -11.59
N THR A 1041 7.82 -24.61 -10.61
CA THR A 1041 7.34 -25.89 -10.04
C THR A 1041 5.85 -26.07 -10.32
N ILE A 1042 5.50 -27.24 -10.87
CA ILE A 1042 4.11 -27.64 -11.12
C ILE A 1042 3.71 -28.71 -10.10
N GLU A 1043 2.63 -28.49 -9.32
CA GLU A 1043 2.18 -29.35 -8.22
C GLU A 1043 1.04 -30.34 -8.50
#